data_AF-A0A7X8ML16-F1
#
_entry.id   AF-A0A7X8ML16-F1
#
_cell.length_a   1.000
_cell.length_b   1.000
_cell.length_c   1.000
_cell.angle_alpha   90.00
_cell.angle_beta   90.00
_cell.angle_gamma   90.00
#
_symmetry.space_group_name_H-M   'P 1'
#
loop_
_entity.id
_entity.type
_entity.pdbx_description
1 polymer ?
#
loop_
_entity_poly.entity_id
_entity_poly.type
_entity_poly.pdbx_seq_one_letter_code
_entity_poly.pdbx_strand_id
1 'polypeptide(L)'
;TENASLCQSQLDNLDKDADVQALANQLQQVDARLRYVFLREESDLQSQEQKIISQKQQLNREKDEKSRYYQQHQTEYQNLRIKRAQALTQMELAETEMQEIARAILDNYQHDEVAQEKERWEQRAAWLEKDRQANETELQQMIQERTTLQERLPAERRHLQVAVRQEEKLKLQVDSLEEQQQALLRHLQEISPEFSTIDSLYLHQHRISEHLIHRVETLHNEKERALVRDSQTSALFALYEHTTYYSADPLVEGWIEEIREQFSYLEAGTLFVQNAAQQRHRSEADYFLTYPFWAITLICRASEADRLMNRLAKYQKEMTQPLFILTTEEARKLIDAIEQPEVKREDVKRQVFPVGWEANLSRGVFENWKKELEKTAEQLRQARLQRETELQDLQAYWRQVQNFWHHHPYEQYNQLREELRSTHASVVQLDQSIRAQENREQEISRLISQLRKRLQDTQDEISFLSQRLLEAQRYLRKAAERERLRTDIEQNDQLIKERGRELTRWERELHQWRDQLNECQQDLNRVHLQISHLQNEDLFKQVQDCQPQPTDLSRLVLTRQRQDLLDNLQQKQQGRQLIEERLQVARQTKEQLEMDLKRSSLVCEYEIDTQLAFPPGGDQEIDLLLPRVQAGKAKLDQLNFRLEQADKDYRVKEDRYKRQEEEFFRNYSERVIFADPLPIVQQQLQGEREKLQQQKEYLQEQVDRVTRELNLIKQARDSLEKKNERFDFLPEEISECDLPATVEQEFPYRPIQVIEEHVQKLQEQKNELAQQIEYLDREKNRVNNFCQQQVSDPKLRKMVTDGLSYEDYQEVWSWRTRMTERIAKTVRMFEDDMREHDRELQQFINHLYGYLVTLAGELRLIPRKTRVKVEESWKEIFIFEVPSWDEKEGKARLQSHVDWIINQIEGPHYRDESGKEDYGLIHKDLLKWLQSQQLLRIVMNDKTIKVKCRKVTADSQVSGYPSSWESSNQWSGGEKWSKNMALFLGLLNYLAEKRQAIDPRAQRSRTVILDNPFGKASSDHVLDPVFFIAEQLGFQIIALTALAEGKFVREYFPVVYSCRLRPTASSDKYLVTTEQEIRKAYFQDHAPESLRRLGNTQQIELF
;
A
#
# COMPACT_ATOMS: atom_id res chain seq x y z
N THR A 1 161.47 -34.37 -62.71
CA THR A 1 162.40 -35.51 -62.69
C THR A 1 163.37 -35.33 -63.84
N GLU A 2 164.66 -35.56 -63.60
CA GLU A 2 165.75 -35.61 -64.60
C GLU A 2 166.05 -34.30 -65.36
N ASN A 3 167.33 -34.05 -65.66
CA ASN A 3 167.90 -32.82 -66.21
C ASN A 3 167.55 -31.52 -65.43
N ALA A 4 168.47 -30.90 -64.69
CA ALA A 4 169.91 -31.13 -64.56
C ALA A 4 170.39 -30.79 -63.14
N SER A 5 171.17 -31.59 -62.40
CA SER A 5 171.95 -32.79 -62.76
C SER A 5 173.03 -32.61 -63.84
N LEU A 6 173.59 -31.40 -63.95
CA LEU A 6 174.80 -31.11 -64.73
C LEU A 6 175.81 -30.23 -63.97
N CYS A 7 175.35 -29.37 -63.05
CA CYS A 7 176.22 -28.51 -62.24
C CYS A 7 176.63 -29.13 -60.89
N GLN A 8 176.89 -30.45 -60.87
CA GLN A 8 177.37 -31.18 -59.68
C GLN A 8 178.90 -31.43 -59.74
N SER A 9 179.58 -31.00 -60.81
CA SER A 9 180.97 -31.38 -61.11
C SER A 9 181.91 -30.20 -61.39
N GLN A 10 181.91 -29.21 -60.50
CA GLN A 10 183.10 -28.42 -60.13
C GLN A 10 182.84 -27.84 -58.72
N LEU A 11 183.56 -28.24 -57.66
CA LEU A 11 185.01 -28.47 -57.48
C LEU A 11 185.79 -27.15 -57.74
N ASP A 12 186.63 -26.63 -56.83
CA ASP A 12 187.17 -27.32 -55.66
C ASP A 12 187.80 -26.41 -54.56
N ASN A 13 187.92 -26.99 -53.36
CA ASN A 13 188.99 -26.83 -52.35
C ASN A 13 189.21 -25.55 -51.46
N LEU A 14 188.98 -25.78 -50.15
CA LEU A 14 189.93 -25.68 -49.01
C LEU A 14 190.09 -24.42 -48.12
N ASP A 15 189.78 -24.66 -46.83
CA ASP A 15 190.56 -24.36 -45.60
C ASP A 15 190.36 -23.07 -44.73
N LYS A 16 189.70 -23.29 -43.57
CA LYS A 16 190.01 -22.78 -42.19
C LYS A 16 189.46 -21.39 -41.76
N ASP A 17 189.26 -21.05 -40.47
CA ASP A 17 189.50 -21.76 -39.18
C ASP A 17 188.52 -21.36 -38.01
N ALA A 18 188.84 -21.82 -36.79
CA ALA A 18 188.24 -21.70 -35.44
C ALA A 18 187.34 -20.49 -35.05
N ASP A 19 186.15 -20.77 -34.47
CA ASP A 19 185.47 -19.97 -33.41
C ASP A 19 184.18 -20.71 -32.94
N VAL A 20 184.04 -21.13 -31.67
CA VAL A 20 182.88 -21.97 -31.22
C VAL A 20 182.33 -21.66 -29.81
N GLN A 21 183.13 -21.20 -28.84
CA GLN A 21 182.73 -21.23 -27.41
C GLN A 21 181.74 -20.14 -26.95
N ALA A 22 181.39 -19.14 -27.77
CA ALA A 22 180.57 -18.00 -27.33
C ALA A 22 179.05 -18.27 -27.27
N LEU A 23 178.52 -19.23 -28.05
CA LEU A 23 177.08 -19.35 -28.33
C LEU A 23 176.23 -19.86 -27.15
N ALA A 24 176.80 -20.62 -26.22
CA ALA A 24 176.04 -21.33 -25.19
C ALA A 24 175.29 -20.41 -24.19
N ASN A 25 175.81 -19.20 -23.93
CA ASN A 25 175.33 -18.35 -22.83
C ASN A 25 174.10 -17.48 -23.16
N GLN A 26 173.76 -17.26 -24.44
CA GLN A 26 172.64 -16.38 -24.80
C GLN A 26 171.27 -17.07 -24.69
N LEU A 27 171.22 -18.39 -24.93
CA LEU A 27 169.99 -19.18 -25.02
C LEU A 27 169.18 -19.15 -23.70
N GLN A 28 169.87 -19.12 -22.56
CA GLN A 28 169.26 -19.16 -21.23
C GLN A 28 168.49 -17.87 -20.84
N GLN A 29 168.69 -16.75 -21.54
CA GLN A 29 168.00 -15.47 -21.24
C GLN A 29 166.65 -15.31 -21.94
N VAL A 30 166.39 -16.07 -23.02
CA VAL A 30 165.13 -15.95 -23.79
C VAL A 30 163.98 -16.62 -23.05
N ASP A 31 164.21 -17.82 -22.51
CA ASP A 31 163.19 -18.62 -21.82
C ASP A 31 162.59 -17.87 -20.62
N ALA A 32 163.41 -17.18 -19.82
CA ALA A 32 162.95 -16.37 -18.68
C ALA A 32 161.91 -15.29 -19.03
N ARG A 33 161.82 -14.85 -20.29
CA ARG A 33 160.89 -13.80 -20.74
C ARG A 33 159.54 -14.34 -21.21
N LEU A 34 159.51 -15.56 -21.77
CA LEU A 34 158.26 -16.18 -22.26
C LEU A 34 157.22 -16.38 -21.15
N ARG A 35 157.67 -16.72 -19.93
CA ARG A 35 156.79 -16.96 -18.77
C ARG A 35 155.95 -15.75 -18.36
N TYR A 36 156.47 -14.54 -18.53
CA TYR A 36 155.79 -13.31 -18.07
C TYR A 36 154.51 -13.02 -18.86
N VAL A 37 154.48 -13.34 -20.15
CA VAL A 37 153.35 -13.04 -21.05
C VAL A 37 152.12 -13.88 -20.72
N PHE A 38 152.29 -15.20 -20.54
CA PHE A 38 151.18 -16.12 -20.29
C PHE A 38 150.37 -15.80 -19.02
N LEU A 39 151.03 -15.37 -17.94
CA LEU A 39 150.39 -15.02 -16.66
C LEU A 39 149.47 -13.79 -16.76
N ARG A 40 149.58 -13.00 -17.84
CA ARG A 40 148.71 -11.84 -18.09
C ARG A 40 147.40 -12.24 -18.74
N GLU A 41 147.46 -13.13 -19.74
CA GLU A 41 146.29 -13.58 -20.52
C GLU A 41 145.28 -14.36 -19.66
N GLU A 42 145.77 -15.09 -18.64
CA GLU A 42 144.92 -15.78 -17.66
C GLU A 42 144.09 -14.81 -16.78
N SER A 43 144.65 -13.65 -16.42
CA SER A 43 144.00 -12.68 -15.52
C SER A 43 142.83 -11.93 -16.17
N ASP A 44 142.94 -11.61 -17.46
CA ASP A 44 141.91 -10.86 -18.18
C ASP A 44 140.62 -11.69 -18.37
N LEU A 45 140.73 -13.00 -18.57
CA LEU A 45 139.58 -13.91 -18.69
C LEU A 45 138.79 -14.05 -17.38
N GLN A 46 139.49 -14.17 -16.24
CA GLN A 46 138.85 -14.26 -14.91
C GLN A 46 138.02 -13.00 -14.57
N SER A 47 138.39 -11.84 -15.12
CA SER A 47 137.61 -10.59 -14.96
C SER A 47 136.27 -10.60 -15.71
N GLN A 48 136.15 -11.37 -16.79
CA GLN A 48 134.92 -11.45 -17.59
C GLN A 48 133.88 -12.35 -16.92
N GLU A 49 134.31 -13.47 -16.33
CA GLU A 49 133.44 -14.43 -15.63
C GLU A 49 132.61 -13.76 -14.52
N GLN A 50 133.25 -12.95 -13.66
CA GLN A 50 132.58 -12.30 -12.53
C GLN A 50 131.47 -11.32 -12.95
N LYS A 51 131.57 -10.71 -14.15
CA LYS A 51 130.54 -9.78 -14.66
C LYS A 51 129.27 -10.51 -15.10
N ILE A 52 129.40 -11.67 -15.71
CA ILE A 52 128.26 -12.49 -16.16
C ILE A 52 127.50 -13.06 -14.95
N ILE A 53 128.23 -13.46 -13.90
CA ILE A 53 127.64 -13.96 -12.65
C ILE A 53 126.74 -12.91 -11.98
N SER A 54 127.13 -11.63 -11.95
CA SER A 54 126.35 -10.58 -11.27
C SER A 54 125.05 -10.24 -12.00
N GLN A 55 125.08 -10.14 -13.34
CA GLN A 55 123.88 -9.90 -14.16
C GLN A 55 122.81 -10.99 -13.96
N LYS A 56 123.21 -12.26 -13.94
CA LYS A 56 122.30 -13.40 -13.69
C LYS A 56 121.61 -13.33 -12.32
N GLN A 57 122.25 -12.76 -11.30
CA GLN A 57 121.64 -12.60 -9.97
C GLN A 57 120.56 -11.51 -9.93
N GLN A 58 120.71 -10.46 -10.73
CA GLN A 58 119.69 -9.40 -10.83
C GLN A 58 118.42 -9.91 -11.53
N LEU A 59 118.56 -10.52 -12.72
CA LEU A 59 117.43 -11.00 -13.53
C LEU A 59 116.51 -11.98 -12.79
N ASN A 60 117.05 -12.82 -11.90
CA ASN A 60 116.25 -13.74 -11.09
C ASN A 60 115.34 -13.01 -10.07
N ARG A 61 115.77 -11.87 -9.50
CA ARG A 61 114.95 -11.14 -8.51
C ARG A 61 113.73 -10.50 -9.17
N GLU A 62 113.93 -9.84 -10.30
CA GLU A 62 112.89 -9.13 -11.05
C GLU A 62 111.80 -10.11 -11.54
N LYS A 63 112.20 -11.31 -11.97
CA LYS A 63 111.30 -12.43 -12.30
C LYS A 63 110.42 -12.89 -11.13
N ASP A 64 110.99 -13.05 -9.93
CA ASP A 64 110.25 -13.54 -8.76
C ASP A 64 109.22 -12.52 -8.25
N GLU A 65 109.49 -11.22 -8.37
CA GLU A 65 108.52 -10.16 -8.06
C GLU A 65 107.33 -10.19 -9.04
N LYS A 66 107.58 -10.29 -10.34
CA LYS A 66 106.52 -10.38 -11.38
C LYS A 66 105.66 -11.64 -11.21
N SER A 67 106.25 -12.74 -10.75
CA SER A 67 105.53 -13.99 -10.46
C SER A 67 104.43 -13.82 -9.40
N ARG A 68 104.68 -12.98 -8.38
CA ARG A 68 103.69 -12.68 -7.32
C ARG A 68 102.50 -11.87 -7.83
N TYR A 69 102.75 -10.86 -8.66
CA TYR A 69 101.67 -10.07 -9.27
C TYR A 69 100.76 -10.95 -10.15
N TYR A 70 101.33 -11.83 -10.98
CA TYR A 70 100.54 -12.78 -11.77
C TYR A 70 99.59 -13.61 -10.90
N GLN A 71 100.07 -14.17 -9.77
CA GLN A 71 99.25 -14.95 -8.84
C GLN A 71 98.12 -14.13 -8.16
N GLN A 72 98.35 -12.83 -7.89
CA GLN A 72 97.32 -11.95 -7.32
C GLN A 72 96.18 -11.68 -8.32
N HIS A 73 96.51 -11.28 -9.57
CA HIS A 73 95.48 -11.10 -10.60
C HIS A 73 94.75 -12.43 -10.94
N GLN A 74 95.42 -13.58 -10.77
CA GLN A 74 94.83 -14.90 -11.02
C GLN A 74 93.74 -15.27 -10.00
N THR A 75 93.95 -14.98 -8.71
CA THR A 75 92.95 -15.24 -7.67
C THR A 75 91.78 -14.24 -7.73
N GLU A 76 92.03 -12.96 -8.04
CA GLU A 76 90.96 -11.99 -8.30
C GLU A 76 90.07 -12.41 -9.49
N TYR A 77 90.67 -12.83 -10.60
CA TYR A 77 89.95 -13.32 -11.77
C TYR A 77 89.06 -14.55 -11.45
N GLN A 78 89.54 -15.49 -10.64
CA GLN A 78 88.74 -16.63 -10.18
C GLN A 78 87.58 -16.19 -9.27
N ASN A 79 87.83 -15.29 -8.31
CA ASN A 79 86.79 -14.78 -7.41
C ASN A 79 85.65 -14.06 -8.15
N LEU A 80 85.97 -13.28 -9.19
CA LEU A 80 84.95 -12.64 -10.03
C LEU A 80 84.08 -13.65 -10.79
N ARG A 81 84.67 -14.74 -11.30
CA ARG A 81 83.90 -15.82 -11.97
C ARG A 81 82.98 -16.56 -11.00
N ILE A 82 83.38 -16.72 -9.73
CA ILE A 82 82.52 -17.30 -8.68
C ILE A 82 81.32 -16.37 -8.39
N LYS A 83 81.56 -15.07 -8.19
CA LYS A 83 80.48 -14.08 -7.98
C LYS A 83 79.49 -14.05 -9.14
N ARG A 84 79.98 -14.03 -10.39
CA ARG A 84 79.16 -14.12 -11.61
C ARG A 84 78.26 -15.36 -11.61
N ALA A 85 78.82 -16.53 -11.25
CA ALA A 85 78.06 -17.78 -11.21
C ALA A 85 76.96 -17.75 -10.12
N GLN A 86 77.27 -17.23 -8.93
CA GLN A 86 76.31 -17.09 -7.83
C GLN A 86 75.14 -16.16 -8.20
N ALA A 87 75.43 -14.98 -8.76
CA ALA A 87 74.40 -14.04 -9.21
C ALA A 87 73.51 -14.64 -10.31
N LEU A 88 74.10 -15.43 -11.23
CA LEU A 88 73.36 -16.10 -12.30
C LEU A 88 72.40 -17.19 -11.76
N THR A 89 72.84 -18.04 -10.83
CA THR A 89 71.95 -19.04 -10.20
C THR A 89 70.85 -18.39 -9.35
N GLN A 90 71.10 -17.22 -8.75
CA GLN A 90 70.08 -16.46 -8.03
C GLN A 90 69.07 -15.81 -9.00
N MET A 91 69.52 -15.39 -10.18
CA MET A 91 68.64 -14.85 -11.23
C MET A 91 67.71 -15.94 -11.79
N GLU A 92 68.25 -17.15 -12.06
CA GLU A 92 67.45 -18.31 -12.48
C GLU A 92 66.39 -18.69 -11.43
N LEU A 93 66.74 -18.71 -10.14
CA LEU A 93 65.78 -18.93 -9.05
C LEU A 93 64.68 -17.87 -9.02
N ALA A 94 65.04 -16.58 -9.10
CA ALA A 94 64.07 -15.48 -9.13
C ALA A 94 63.13 -15.57 -10.36
N GLU A 95 63.63 -16.00 -11.52
CA GLU A 95 62.80 -16.24 -12.71
C GLU A 95 61.83 -17.43 -12.52
N THR A 96 62.25 -18.51 -11.87
CA THR A 96 61.33 -19.63 -11.57
C THR A 96 60.22 -19.23 -10.58
N GLU A 97 60.57 -18.54 -9.49
CA GLU A 97 59.57 -18.02 -8.53
C GLU A 97 58.60 -17.01 -9.18
N MET A 98 59.08 -16.19 -10.12
CA MET A 98 58.22 -15.30 -10.92
C MET A 98 57.23 -16.08 -11.80
N GLN A 99 57.66 -17.16 -12.47
CA GLN A 99 56.78 -17.98 -13.30
C GLN A 99 55.75 -18.74 -12.47
N GLU A 100 56.10 -19.21 -11.28
CA GLU A 100 55.15 -19.86 -10.36
C GLU A 100 54.08 -18.88 -9.86
N ILE A 101 54.48 -17.68 -9.43
CA ILE A 101 53.52 -16.64 -9.01
C ILE A 101 52.62 -16.21 -10.18
N ALA A 102 53.20 -16.00 -11.38
CA ALA A 102 52.41 -15.64 -12.57
C ALA A 102 51.34 -16.68 -12.92
N ARG A 103 51.64 -17.98 -12.77
CA ARG A 103 50.68 -19.08 -12.96
C ARG A 103 49.59 -19.17 -11.89
N ALA A 104 49.80 -18.60 -10.71
CA ALA A 104 48.81 -18.59 -9.63
C ALA A 104 47.79 -17.44 -9.77
N ILE A 105 48.23 -16.27 -10.26
CA ILE A 105 47.42 -15.05 -10.26
C ILE A 105 46.84 -14.64 -11.63
N LEU A 106 47.46 -15.06 -12.74
CA LEU A 106 46.99 -14.70 -14.09
C LEU A 106 46.18 -15.82 -14.71
N ASP A 107 45.04 -15.44 -15.29
CA ASP A 107 44.16 -16.37 -16.00
C ASP A 107 44.81 -16.86 -17.32
N ASN A 108 45.75 -16.10 -17.92
CA ASN A 108 46.65 -16.56 -18.96
C ASN A 108 48.10 -16.06 -18.76
N TYR A 109 48.87 -16.78 -17.93
CA TYR A 109 50.27 -16.47 -17.58
C TYR A 109 51.27 -16.30 -18.75
N GLN A 110 50.89 -16.65 -19.98
CA GLN A 110 51.73 -16.50 -21.18
C GLN A 110 51.49 -15.20 -21.95
N HIS A 111 50.38 -14.49 -21.68
CA HIS A 111 49.94 -13.35 -22.47
C HIS A 111 49.61 -12.10 -21.63
N ASP A 112 49.22 -12.28 -20.37
CA ASP A 112 48.82 -11.18 -19.49
C ASP A 112 50.02 -10.60 -18.72
N GLU A 113 50.10 -9.26 -18.59
CA GLU A 113 51.11 -8.61 -17.76
C GLU A 113 50.61 -8.38 -16.32
N VAL A 114 51.30 -8.98 -15.33
CA VAL A 114 51.00 -8.80 -13.89
C VAL A 114 50.89 -7.32 -13.48
N ALA A 115 51.64 -6.42 -14.11
CA ALA A 115 51.58 -4.99 -13.82
C ALA A 115 50.24 -4.34 -14.26
N GLN A 116 49.72 -4.71 -15.43
CA GLN A 116 48.47 -4.16 -15.98
C GLN A 116 47.25 -4.75 -15.25
N GLU A 117 47.26 -6.06 -15.01
CA GLU A 117 46.19 -6.72 -14.26
C GLU A 117 46.14 -6.26 -12.80
N LYS A 118 47.31 -6.07 -12.15
CA LYS A 118 47.36 -5.46 -10.80
C LYS A 118 46.63 -4.12 -10.75
N GLU A 119 46.81 -3.23 -11.73
CA GLU A 119 46.12 -1.93 -11.73
C GLU A 119 44.60 -2.09 -11.85
N ARG A 120 44.14 -3.01 -12.72
CA ARG A 120 42.71 -3.36 -12.85
C ARG A 120 42.14 -3.91 -11.53
N TRP A 121 42.89 -4.77 -10.84
CA TRP A 121 42.49 -5.33 -9.54
C TRP A 121 42.48 -4.27 -8.44
N GLU A 122 43.42 -3.33 -8.41
CA GLU A 122 43.41 -2.19 -7.47
C GLU A 122 42.22 -1.25 -7.72
N GLN A 123 41.91 -0.93 -8.98
CA GLN A 123 40.74 -0.13 -9.35
C GLN A 123 39.42 -0.84 -8.98
N ARG A 124 39.30 -2.14 -9.27
CA ARG A 124 38.11 -2.96 -8.94
C ARG A 124 37.93 -3.08 -7.43
N ALA A 125 38.98 -3.37 -6.67
CA ALA A 125 38.94 -3.45 -5.21
C ALA A 125 38.52 -2.10 -4.58
N ALA A 126 39.07 -0.98 -5.06
CA ALA A 126 38.70 0.36 -4.56
C ALA A 126 37.23 0.73 -4.87
N TRP A 127 36.68 0.25 -5.99
CA TRP A 127 35.26 0.40 -6.30
C TRP A 127 34.38 -0.48 -5.40
N LEU A 128 34.74 -1.76 -5.22
CA LEU A 128 34.02 -2.70 -4.36
C LEU A 128 33.99 -2.22 -2.90
N GLU A 129 35.11 -1.71 -2.37
CA GLU A 129 35.19 -1.19 -1.01
C GLU A 129 34.24 -0.01 -0.78
N LYS A 130 34.01 0.80 -1.83
CA LYS A 130 33.03 1.91 -1.81
C LYS A 130 31.59 1.42 -1.92
N ASP A 131 31.31 0.42 -2.77
CA ASP A 131 29.99 -0.21 -2.87
C ASP A 131 29.61 -0.89 -1.54
N ARG A 132 30.56 -1.63 -0.94
CA ARG A 132 30.44 -2.24 0.39
C ARG A 132 30.05 -1.22 1.46
N GLN A 133 30.75 -0.08 1.54
CA GLN A 133 30.41 0.99 2.49
C GLN A 133 29.02 1.61 2.25
N ALA A 134 28.59 1.76 0.99
CA ALA A 134 27.24 2.23 0.69
C ALA A 134 26.18 1.21 1.16
N ASN A 135 26.31 -0.05 0.73
CA ASN A 135 25.43 -1.15 1.12
C ASN A 135 25.39 -1.36 2.66
N GLU A 136 26.51 -1.16 3.38
CA GLU A 136 26.55 -1.21 4.85
C GLU A 136 25.74 -0.08 5.51
N THR A 137 25.81 1.15 4.98
CA THR A 137 25.05 2.27 5.53
C THR A 137 23.55 2.15 5.25
N GLU A 138 23.17 1.65 4.06
CA GLU A 138 21.78 1.32 3.73
C GLU A 138 21.25 0.16 4.59
N LEU A 139 22.03 -0.92 4.76
CA LEU A 139 21.68 -2.04 5.63
C LEU A 139 21.44 -1.59 7.08
N GLN A 140 22.24 -0.65 7.60
CA GLN A 140 22.02 -0.09 8.93
C GLN A 140 20.73 0.72 9.02
N GLN A 141 20.39 1.53 8.01
CA GLN A 141 19.12 2.27 7.96
C GLN A 141 17.92 1.33 7.89
N MET A 142 17.96 0.33 7.02
CA MET A 142 16.92 -0.69 6.88
C MET A 142 16.72 -1.50 8.17
N ILE A 143 17.81 -1.89 8.87
CA ILE A 143 17.72 -2.56 10.17
C ILE A 143 17.07 -1.64 11.22
N GLN A 144 17.41 -0.35 11.25
CA GLN A 144 16.81 0.61 12.17
C GLN A 144 15.31 0.79 11.90
N GLU A 145 14.91 1.04 10.65
CA GLU A 145 13.49 1.13 10.25
C GLU A 145 12.72 -0.12 10.70
N ARG A 146 13.26 -1.32 10.41
CA ARG A 146 12.66 -2.59 10.81
C ARG A 146 12.52 -2.74 12.33
N THR A 147 13.53 -2.35 13.12
CA THR A 147 13.40 -2.39 14.59
C THR A 147 12.28 -1.48 15.09
N THR A 148 12.13 -0.27 14.54
CA THR A 148 11.04 0.63 14.96
C THR A 148 9.65 0.10 14.57
N LEU A 149 9.53 -0.61 13.44
CA LEU A 149 8.29 -1.30 13.06
C LEU A 149 8.01 -2.50 13.97
N GLN A 150 9.03 -3.32 14.28
CA GLN A 150 8.91 -4.48 15.16
C GLN A 150 8.60 -4.09 16.62
N GLU A 151 8.93 -2.87 17.07
CA GLU A 151 8.51 -2.33 18.36
C GLU A 151 7.07 -1.78 18.35
N ARG A 152 6.62 -1.16 17.23
CA ARG A 152 5.28 -0.57 17.10
C ARG A 152 4.19 -1.59 16.83
N LEU A 153 4.41 -2.56 15.94
CA LEU A 153 3.43 -3.57 15.56
C LEU A 153 2.81 -4.32 16.75
N PRO A 154 3.55 -4.74 17.80
CA PRO A 154 2.98 -5.34 19.00
C PRO A 154 2.09 -4.39 19.83
N ALA A 155 2.33 -3.08 19.79
CA ALA A 155 1.50 -2.08 20.44
C ALA A 155 0.20 -1.83 19.65
N GLU A 156 0.30 -1.62 18.33
CA GLU A 156 -0.87 -1.44 17.46
C GLU A 156 -1.76 -2.70 17.45
N ARG A 157 -1.19 -3.91 17.36
CA ARG A 157 -1.95 -5.16 17.49
C ARG A 157 -2.67 -5.30 18.84
N ARG A 158 -2.11 -4.78 19.94
CA ARG A 158 -2.81 -4.72 21.25
C ARG A 158 -3.95 -3.70 21.23
N HIS A 159 -3.76 -2.53 20.61
CA HIS A 159 -4.79 -1.52 20.46
C HIS A 159 -5.96 -2.07 19.61
N LEU A 160 -5.66 -2.76 18.50
CA LEU A 160 -6.64 -3.46 17.68
C LEU A 160 -7.43 -4.50 18.50
N GLN A 161 -6.76 -5.35 19.29
CA GLN A 161 -7.45 -6.33 20.14
C GLN A 161 -8.36 -5.69 21.21
N VAL A 162 -8.01 -4.53 21.75
CA VAL A 162 -8.86 -3.77 22.67
C VAL A 162 -10.06 -3.17 21.93
N ALA A 163 -9.83 -2.56 20.77
CA ALA A 163 -10.86 -1.94 19.95
C ALA A 163 -11.87 -2.99 19.42
N VAL A 164 -11.42 -4.14 18.93
CA VAL A 164 -12.29 -5.26 18.49
C VAL A 164 -13.16 -5.77 19.63
N ARG A 165 -12.60 -5.99 20.83
CA ARG A 165 -13.40 -6.39 22.02
C ARG A 165 -14.40 -5.33 22.45
N GLN A 166 -14.08 -4.05 22.25
CA GLN A 166 -15.01 -2.96 22.51
C GLN A 166 -16.12 -2.91 21.44
N GLU A 167 -15.80 -3.15 20.17
CA GLU A 167 -16.77 -3.28 19.07
C GLU A 167 -17.72 -4.47 19.31
N GLU A 168 -17.19 -5.66 19.61
CA GLU A 168 -17.96 -6.86 19.96
C GLU A 168 -18.93 -6.59 21.13
N LYS A 169 -18.44 -5.93 22.19
CA LYS A 169 -19.26 -5.58 23.35
C LYS A 169 -20.35 -4.57 22.98
N LEU A 170 -20.01 -3.48 22.30
CA LEU A 170 -20.97 -2.45 21.89
C LEU A 170 -22.02 -3.02 20.93
N LYS A 171 -21.61 -3.91 20.03
CA LYS A 171 -22.50 -4.61 19.12
C LYS A 171 -23.47 -5.51 19.87
N LEU A 172 -23.00 -6.36 20.78
CA LEU A 172 -23.88 -7.19 21.62
C LEU A 172 -24.86 -6.35 22.46
N GLN A 173 -24.48 -5.13 22.86
CA GLN A 173 -25.39 -4.19 23.53
C GLN A 173 -26.44 -3.61 22.57
N VAL A 174 -26.07 -3.21 21.35
CA VAL A 174 -27.01 -2.71 20.33
C VAL A 174 -27.95 -3.82 19.85
N ASP A 175 -27.41 -4.97 19.45
CA ASP A 175 -28.17 -6.13 18.98
C ASP A 175 -29.22 -6.56 20.02
N SER A 176 -28.86 -6.59 21.32
CA SER A 176 -29.80 -6.94 22.41
C SER A 176 -30.89 -5.90 22.64
N LEU A 177 -30.61 -4.61 22.39
CA LEU A 177 -31.62 -3.54 22.47
C LEU A 177 -32.58 -3.60 21.28
N GLU A 178 -32.08 -3.91 20.08
CA GLU A 178 -32.89 -4.09 18.88
C GLU A 178 -33.77 -5.35 18.98
N GLU A 179 -33.28 -6.45 19.55
CA GLU A 179 -34.10 -7.64 19.88
C GLU A 179 -35.23 -7.32 20.88
N GLN A 180 -34.91 -6.61 21.97
CA GLN A 180 -35.92 -6.18 22.96
C GLN A 180 -36.96 -5.25 22.34
N GLN A 181 -36.54 -4.31 21.50
CA GLN A 181 -37.44 -3.43 20.76
C GLN A 181 -38.37 -4.24 19.85
N GLN A 182 -37.83 -5.18 19.07
CA GLN A 182 -38.63 -6.01 18.17
C GLN A 182 -39.63 -6.91 18.92
N ALA A 183 -39.23 -7.48 20.07
CA ALA A 183 -40.14 -8.29 20.89
C ALA A 183 -41.32 -7.47 21.41
N LEU A 184 -41.06 -6.27 21.96
CA LEU A 184 -42.10 -5.35 22.41
C LEU A 184 -42.97 -4.83 21.25
N LEU A 185 -42.40 -4.63 20.05
CA LEU A 185 -43.10 -4.15 18.86
C LEU A 185 -44.01 -5.21 18.24
N ARG A 186 -43.59 -6.48 18.17
CA ARG A 186 -44.48 -7.57 17.73
C ARG A 186 -45.70 -7.72 18.65
N HIS A 187 -45.49 -7.64 19.97
CA HIS A 187 -46.58 -7.66 20.94
C HIS A 187 -47.50 -6.42 20.85
N LEU A 188 -46.98 -5.26 20.41
CA LEU A 188 -47.82 -4.10 20.06
C LEU A 188 -48.76 -4.43 18.90
N GLN A 189 -48.23 -5.03 17.84
CA GLN A 189 -48.95 -5.36 16.60
C GLN A 189 -49.99 -6.47 16.82
N GLU A 190 -49.71 -7.43 17.71
CA GLU A 190 -50.66 -8.45 18.16
C GLU A 190 -51.83 -7.86 18.96
N ILE A 191 -51.58 -6.88 19.84
CA ILE A 191 -52.60 -6.19 20.65
C ILE A 191 -53.36 -5.11 19.86
N SER A 192 -52.74 -4.50 18.86
CA SER A 192 -53.29 -3.38 18.08
C SER A 192 -52.84 -3.45 16.61
N PRO A 193 -53.63 -4.13 15.74
CA PRO A 193 -53.34 -4.25 14.30
C PRO A 193 -53.21 -2.92 13.56
N GLU A 194 -53.74 -1.83 14.11
CA GLU A 194 -53.61 -0.44 13.63
C GLU A 194 -52.16 0.05 13.58
N PHE A 195 -51.23 -0.63 14.27
CA PHE A 195 -49.79 -0.36 14.25
C PHE A 195 -48.96 -1.40 13.48
N SER A 196 -49.60 -2.23 12.64
CA SER A 196 -48.92 -3.19 11.76
C SER A 196 -47.96 -2.55 10.73
N THR A 197 -48.08 -1.24 10.49
CA THR A 197 -47.18 -0.44 9.64
C THR A 197 -46.06 0.30 10.41
N ILE A 198 -45.96 0.13 11.74
CA ILE A 198 -44.91 0.75 12.55
C ILE A 198 -43.72 -0.20 12.72
N ASP A 199 -42.54 0.26 12.26
CA ASP A 199 -41.27 -0.48 12.33
C ASP A 199 -40.42 -0.16 13.59
N SER A 200 -40.74 0.92 14.33
CA SER A 200 -39.91 1.39 15.46
C SER A 200 -40.70 1.99 16.62
N LEU A 201 -40.39 1.53 17.83
CA LEU A 201 -40.95 2.08 19.09
C LEU A 201 -40.39 3.46 19.45
N TYR A 202 -39.21 3.84 18.96
CA TYR A 202 -38.63 5.15 19.25
C TYR A 202 -39.17 6.25 18.32
N LEU A 203 -39.45 5.91 17.05
CA LEU A 203 -39.92 6.90 16.06
C LEU A 203 -41.35 7.37 16.35
N HIS A 204 -42.22 6.45 16.78
CA HIS A 204 -43.64 6.72 17.07
C HIS A 204 -43.94 6.74 18.57
N GLN A 205 -42.96 7.16 19.38
CA GLN A 205 -43.01 7.08 20.84
C GLN A 205 -44.23 7.83 21.41
N HIS A 206 -44.59 8.99 20.86
CA HIS A 206 -45.73 9.76 21.36
C HIS A 206 -47.06 9.11 20.94
N ARG A 207 -47.22 8.76 19.66
CA ARG A 207 -48.44 8.08 19.15
C ARG A 207 -48.72 6.74 19.86
N ILE A 208 -47.69 5.95 20.13
CA ILE A 208 -47.81 4.69 20.89
C ILE A 208 -48.19 4.98 22.35
N SER A 209 -47.57 5.98 22.99
CA SER A 209 -47.85 6.32 24.40
C SER A 209 -49.30 6.77 24.63
N GLU A 210 -49.80 7.71 23.81
CA GLU A 210 -51.18 8.22 23.94
C GLU A 210 -52.21 7.11 23.67
N HIS A 211 -51.97 6.24 22.68
CA HIS A 211 -52.86 5.10 22.39
C HIS A 211 -52.92 4.10 23.54
N LEU A 212 -51.77 3.69 24.10
CA LEU A 212 -51.73 2.75 25.22
C LEU A 212 -52.35 3.34 26.49
N ILE A 213 -52.06 4.62 26.80
CA ILE A 213 -52.72 5.34 27.90
C ILE A 213 -54.24 5.35 27.70
N HIS A 214 -54.71 5.80 26.53
CA HIS A 214 -56.14 5.86 26.22
C HIS A 214 -56.81 4.48 26.28
N ARG A 215 -56.13 3.41 25.81
CA ARG A 215 -56.67 2.05 25.82
C ARG A 215 -56.77 1.48 27.23
N VAL A 216 -55.79 1.71 28.10
CA VAL A 216 -55.88 1.39 29.55
C VAL A 216 -57.08 2.07 30.18
N GLU A 217 -57.24 3.38 29.95
CA GLU A 217 -58.31 4.16 30.56
C GLU A 217 -59.71 3.81 30.01
N THR A 218 -59.79 3.43 28.74
CA THR A 218 -61.02 2.89 28.13
C THR A 218 -61.43 1.58 28.80
N LEU A 219 -60.51 0.62 28.89
CA LEU A 219 -60.76 -0.67 29.56
C LEU A 219 -61.09 -0.49 31.04
N HIS A 220 -60.50 0.50 31.71
CA HIS A 220 -60.83 0.82 33.11
C HIS A 220 -62.28 1.32 33.23
N ASN A 221 -62.68 2.29 32.40
CA ASN A 221 -64.06 2.78 32.36
C ASN A 221 -65.07 1.68 31.99
N GLU A 222 -64.70 0.72 31.13
CA GLU A 222 -65.52 -0.45 30.83
C GLU A 222 -65.62 -1.43 32.00
N LYS A 223 -64.50 -1.72 32.69
CA LYS A 223 -64.49 -2.55 33.90
C LYS A 223 -65.41 -1.96 34.97
N GLU A 224 -65.30 -0.67 35.28
CA GLU A 224 -66.14 -0.04 36.32
C GLU A 224 -67.63 -0.07 35.94
N ARG A 225 -67.97 0.16 34.66
CA ARG A 225 -69.35 0.00 34.15
C ARG A 225 -69.84 -1.45 34.25
N ALA A 226 -68.99 -2.45 34.03
CA ALA A 226 -69.33 -3.86 34.19
C ALA A 226 -69.50 -4.24 35.68
N LEU A 227 -68.62 -3.76 36.56
CA LEU A 227 -68.64 -3.99 38.00
C LEU A 227 -69.92 -3.44 38.66
N VAL A 228 -70.35 -2.24 38.27
CA VAL A 228 -71.63 -1.67 38.75
C VAL A 228 -72.83 -2.53 38.32
N ARG A 229 -72.84 -3.07 37.10
CA ARG A 229 -73.94 -3.91 36.58
C ARG A 229 -73.96 -5.31 37.21
N ASP A 230 -72.79 -5.93 37.38
CA ASP A 230 -72.63 -7.19 38.11
C ASP A 230 -73.13 -7.03 39.55
N SER A 231 -72.69 -5.99 40.26
CA SER A 231 -73.16 -5.67 41.62
C SER A 231 -74.70 -5.50 41.70
N GLN A 232 -75.30 -4.76 40.77
CA GLN A 232 -76.76 -4.56 40.70
C GLN A 232 -77.53 -5.86 40.44
N THR A 233 -77.01 -6.75 39.58
CA THR A 233 -77.70 -7.98 39.18
C THR A 233 -77.53 -9.08 40.22
N SER A 234 -76.32 -9.22 40.78
CA SER A 234 -76.01 -10.13 41.89
C SER A 234 -76.80 -9.79 43.17
N ALA A 235 -77.03 -8.50 43.45
CA ALA A 235 -77.89 -8.08 44.56
C ALA A 235 -79.37 -8.49 44.39
N LEU A 236 -79.89 -8.46 43.15
CA LEU A 236 -81.25 -8.92 42.85
C LEU A 236 -81.40 -10.44 42.94
N PHE A 237 -80.37 -11.20 42.55
CA PHE A 237 -80.36 -12.66 42.68
C PHE A 237 -80.42 -13.10 44.14
N ALA A 238 -79.55 -12.55 45.00
CA ALA A 238 -79.44 -12.92 46.41
C ALA A 238 -80.77 -12.73 47.19
N LEU A 239 -81.56 -11.70 46.87
CA LEU A 239 -82.86 -11.45 47.50
C LEU A 239 -83.90 -12.57 47.30
N TYR A 240 -83.76 -13.38 46.25
CA TYR A 240 -84.67 -14.47 45.93
C TYR A 240 -84.03 -15.85 46.09
N GLU A 241 -82.76 -15.95 46.50
CA GLU A 241 -82.01 -17.22 46.48
C GLU A 241 -82.74 -18.34 47.22
N HIS A 242 -83.26 -18.05 48.41
CA HIS A 242 -83.85 -19.01 49.34
C HIS A 242 -85.35 -19.32 49.15
N THR A 243 -86.03 -18.74 48.16
CA THR A 243 -87.47 -19.01 47.93
C THR A 243 -87.73 -20.27 47.09
N THR A 244 -88.73 -21.08 47.46
CA THR A 244 -89.04 -22.37 46.82
C THR A 244 -90.09 -22.27 45.72
N TYR A 245 -90.82 -21.15 45.66
CA TYR A 245 -91.73 -20.80 44.58
C TYR A 245 -91.63 -19.32 44.22
N TYR A 246 -92.24 -18.93 43.09
CA TYR A 246 -92.49 -17.50 42.91
C TYR A 246 -93.60 -17.03 43.84
N SER A 247 -93.22 -16.29 44.87
CA SER A 247 -94.01 -15.17 45.33
C SER A 247 -93.39 -13.88 44.80
N ALA A 248 -94.23 -12.95 44.35
CA ALA A 248 -93.75 -11.78 43.62
C ALA A 248 -93.06 -10.70 44.48
N ASP A 249 -93.16 -10.87 45.80
CA ASP A 249 -92.19 -10.39 46.78
C ASP A 249 -91.47 -11.61 47.39
N PRO A 250 -90.13 -11.62 47.58
CA PRO A 250 -89.45 -12.75 48.19
C PRO A 250 -89.85 -12.98 49.66
N LEU A 251 -90.33 -11.96 50.38
CA LEU A 251 -90.67 -12.06 51.80
C LEU A 251 -92.03 -12.74 52.05
N VAL A 252 -92.88 -12.86 51.03
CA VAL A 252 -94.22 -13.46 51.15
C VAL A 252 -94.18 -14.93 51.56
N GLU A 253 -93.19 -15.70 51.10
CA GLU A 253 -93.05 -17.10 51.51
C GLU A 253 -92.84 -17.23 53.02
N GLY A 254 -91.96 -16.40 53.60
CA GLY A 254 -91.75 -16.32 55.05
C GLY A 254 -92.98 -15.85 55.83
N TRP A 255 -93.74 -14.87 55.31
CA TRP A 255 -94.98 -14.43 55.96
C TRP A 255 -96.08 -15.50 55.94
N ILE A 256 -96.15 -16.34 54.90
CA ILE A 256 -97.08 -17.48 54.91
C ILE A 256 -96.67 -18.46 56.00
N GLU A 257 -95.39 -18.83 56.13
CA GLU A 257 -94.94 -19.77 57.15
C GLU A 257 -95.13 -19.24 58.58
N GLU A 258 -94.73 -18.00 58.87
CA GLU A 258 -94.87 -17.36 60.20
C GLU A 258 -96.33 -17.34 60.69
N ILE A 259 -97.27 -17.16 59.77
CA ILE A 259 -98.70 -16.98 60.09
C ILE A 259 -99.49 -18.30 59.92
N ARG A 260 -98.90 -19.35 59.32
CA ARG A 260 -99.59 -20.59 58.89
C ARG A 260 -100.38 -21.28 59.99
N GLU A 261 -99.79 -21.43 61.18
CA GLU A 261 -100.41 -22.11 62.33
C GLU A 261 -101.70 -21.44 62.84
N GLN A 262 -101.94 -20.19 62.45
CA GLN A 262 -103.05 -19.36 62.97
C GLN A 262 -104.32 -19.42 62.09
N PHE A 263 -104.28 -20.21 61.01
CA PHE A 263 -105.34 -20.40 60.01
C PHE A 263 -105.59 -21.89 59.75
N SER A 264 -106.85 -22.30 59.56
CA SER A 264 -107.18 -23.73 59.36
C SER A 264 -106.91 -24.24 57.94
N TYR A 265 -106.69 -23.33 56.98
CA TYR A 265 -106.07 -23.60 55.69
C TYR A 265 -105.56 -22.29 55.06
N LEU A 266 -104.30 -22.27 54.65
CA LEU A 266 -103.65 -21.14 53.96
C LEU A 266 -102.65 -21.69 52.93
N GLU A 267 -102.77 -21.26 51.66
CA GLU A 267 -101.92 -21.69 50.54
C GLU A 267 -101.69 -20.53 49.55
N ALA A 268 -100.53 -20.50 48.88
CA ALA A 268 -100.25 -19.54 47.82
C ALA A 268 -100.92 -19.94 46.50
N GLY A 269 -101.43 -18.96 45.74
CA GLY A 269 -102.14 -19.17 44.48
C GLY A 269 -101.30 -19.85 43.40
N THR A 270 -99.97 -19.73 43.44
CA THR A 270 -99.09 -20.46 42.51
C THR A 270 -99.06 -21.97 42.78
N LEU A 271 -99.03 -22.37 44.06
CA LEU A 271 -99.08 -23.76 44.48
C LEU A 271 -100.46 -24.35 44.18
N PHE A 272 -101.53 -23.59 44.47
CA PHE A 272 -102.90 -24.01 44.17
C PHE A 272 -103.14 -24.23 42.67
N VAL A 273 -102.59 -23.37 41.79
CA VAL A 273 -102.66 -23.56 40.33
C VAL A 273 -101.78 -24.71 39.85
N GLN A 274 -100.56 -24.89 40.36
CA GLN A 274 -99.76 -26.07 40.00
C GLN A 274 -100.46 -27.37 40.41
N ASN A 275 -101.02 -27.41 41.61
CA ASN A 275 -101.81 -28.54 42.12
C ASN A 275 -103.03 -28.82 41.21
N ALA A 276 -103.75 -27.79 40.74
CA ALA A 276 -104.87 -27.94 39.82
C ALA A 276 -104.44 -28.34 38.39
N ALA A 277 -103.36 -27.78 37.88
CA ALA A 277 -102.80 -28.07 36.56
C ALA A 277 -102.34 -29.53 36.44
N GLN A 278 -101.62 -30.02 37.46
CA GLN A 278 -101.20 -31.42 37.55
C GLN A 278 -102.41 -32.37 37.61
N GLN A 279 -103.42 -32.06 38.44
CA GLN A 279 -104.63 -32.89 38.59
C GLN A 279 -105.53 -32.93 37.34
N ARG A 280 -105.41 -31.95 36.43
CA ARG A 280 -106.25 -31.82 35.22
C ARG A 280 -105.46 -31.92 33.90
N HIS A 281 -104.18 -32.24 33.97
CA HIS A 281 -103.29 -32.45 32.82
C HIS A 281 -103.31 -31.31 31.77
N ARG A 282 -103.27 -30.06 32.23
CA ARG A 282 -103.15 -28.84 31.41
C ARG A 282 -101.91 -28.04 31.84
N SER A 283 -101.48 -27.07 31.03
CA SER A 283 -100.34 -26.21 31.39
C SER A 283 -100.75 -25.13 32.39
N GLU A 284 -99.86 -24.74 33.29
CA GLU A 284 -100.01 -23.56 34.16
C GLU A 284 -100.27 -22.28 33.34
N ALA A 285 -99.80 -22.22 32.09
CA ALA A 285 -100.06 -21.12 31.17
C ALA A 285 -101.54 -20.99 30.76
N ASP A 286 -102.30 -22.09 30.71
CA ASP A 286 -103.73 -22.07 30.36
C ASP A 286 -104.55 -21.34 31.45
N TYR A 287 -104.16 -21.51 32.71
CA TYR A 287 -104.80 -20.85 33.85
C TYR A 287 -104.46 -19.36 33.95
N PHE A 288 -103.27 -18.95 33.47
CA PHE A 288 -102.88 -17.54 33.37
C PHE A 288 -103.77 -16.75 32.38
N LEU A 289 -104.21 -17.37 31.28
CA LEU A 289 -105.15 -16.76 30.33
C LEU A 289 -106.54 -16.50 30.94
N THR A 290 -106.90 -17.20 32.02
CA THR A 290 -108.21 -17.09 32.67
C THR A 290 -108.19 -16.11 33.83
N TYR A 291 -107.14 -16.14 34.65
CA TYR A 291 -106.87 -15.18 35.71
C TYR A 291 -105.35 -14.98 35.83
N PRO A 292 -104.79 -13.83 35.41
CA PRO A 292 -103.33 -13.69 35.32
C PRO A 292 -102.63 -13.44 36.67
N PHE A 293 -103.38 -13.22 37.77
CA PHE A 293 -102.85 -12.70 39.04
C PHE A 293 -102.55 -13.77 40.11
N TRP A 294 -102.45 -15.05 39.72
CA TRP A 294 -102.25 -16.15 40.66
C TRP A 294 -100.95 -16.05 41.48
N ALA A 295 -99.87 -15.44 40.98
CA ALA A 295 -98.61 -15.38 41.73
C ALA A 295 -98.54 -14.34 42.86
N ILE A 296 -99.66 -13.68 43.13
CA ILE A 296 -99.83 -12.81 44.28
C ILE A 296 -101.11 -13.11 45.06
N THR A 297 -101.83 -14.17 44.68
CA THR A 297 -103.07 -14.55 45.35
C THR A 297 -102.76 -15.45 46.53
N LEU A 298 -103.43 -15.26 47.65
CA LEU A 298 -103.44 -16.16 48.80
C LEU A 298 -104.84 -16.75 48.97
N ILE A 299 -104.91 -18.03 49.35
CA ILE A 299 -106.16 -18.78 49.41
C ILE A 299 -106.36 -19.33 50.82
N CYS A 300 -107.54 -19.07 51.39
CA CYS A 300 -107.94 -19.52 52.71
C CYS A 300 -109.43 -19.90 52.77
N ARG A 301 -109.98 -20.20 53.95
CA ARG A 301 -111.41 -20.49 54.12
C ARG A 301 -112.24 -19.20 54.18
N ALA A 302 -113.51 -19.30 53.76
CA ALA A 302 -114.43 -18.15 53.73
C ALA A 302 -114.64 -17.47 55.10
N SER A 303 -114.58 -18.22 56.19
CA SER A 303 -114.66 -17.72 57.57
C SER A 303 -113.38 -16.99 58.05
N GLU A 304 -112.30 -17.02 57.29
CA GLU A 304 -110.97 -16.55 57.71
C GLU A 304 -110.43 -15.38 56.86
N ALA A 305 -110.98 -15.15 55.66
CA ALA A 305 -110.46 -14.22 54.66
C ALA A 305 -110.28 -12.77 55.16
N ASP A 306 -111.27 -12.23 55.87
CA ASP A 306 -111.21 -10.84 56.34
C ASP A 306 -110.25 -10.67 57.53
N ARG A 307 -109.95 -11.75 58.27
CA ARG A 307 -108.91 -11.79 59.32
C ARG A 307 -107.51 -11.83 58.71
N LEU A 308 -107.33 -12.54 57.59
CA LEU A 308 -106.08 -12.54 56.82
C LEU A 308 -105.81 -11.15 56.21
N MET A 309 -106.81 -10.53 55.59
CA MET A 309 -106.71 -9.20 54.99
C MET A 309 -106.21 -8.14 56.00
N ASN A 310 -106.82 -8.08 57.18
CA ASN A 310 -106.45 -7.15 58.24
C ASN A 310 -105.06 -7.40 58.86
N ARG A 311 -104.45 -8.57 58.62
CA ARG A 311 -103.09 -8.87 59.06
C ARG A 311 -102.06 -8.49 57.99
N LEU A 312 -102.30 -8.86 56.73
CA LEU A 312 -101.46 -8.48 55.59
C LEU A 312 -101.41 -6.96 55.38
N ALA A 313 -102.52 -6.26 55.68
CA ALA A 313 -102.58 -4.79 55.69
C ALA A 313 -101.49 -4.11 56.55
N LYS A 314 -100.91 -4.82 57.54
CA LYS A 314 -99.82 -4.27 58.39
C LYS A 314 -98.47 -4.26 57.68
N TYR A 315 -98.23 -5.18 56.75
CA TYR A 315 -96.96 -5.32 56.03
C TYR A 315 -96.89 -4.47 54.76
N GLN A 316 -97.95 -3.71 54.41
CA GLN A 316 -98.11 -2.89 53.18
C GLN A 316 -96.97 -1.90 52.82
N LYS A 317 -95.99 -1.68 53.69
CA LYS A 317 -94.81 -0.83 53.44
C LYS A 317 -93.52 -1.62 53.16
N GLU A 318 -93.50 -2.89 53.59
CA GLU A 318 -92.38 -3.83 53.46
C GLU A 318 -92.65 -4.81 52.32
N MET A 319 -93.92 -5.21 52.16
CA MET A 319 -94.49 -5.67 50.91
C MET A 319 -94.18 -4.67 49.79
N THR A 320 -93.70 -5.18 48.66
CA THR A 320 -93.55 -4.39 47.45
C THR A 320 -94.74 -4.55 46.48
N GLN A 321 -95.34 -5.75 46.36
CA GLN A 321 -96.20 -6.27 45.18
C GLN A 321 -97.56 -6.60 46.03
N PRO A 322 -98.82 -6.28 45.59
CA PRO A 322 -100.09 -6.60 46.26
C PRO A 322 -100.33 -8.06 46.56
N LEU A 323 -101.26 -8.32 47.47
CA LEU A 323 -101.79 -9.66 47.70
C LEU A 323 -103.32 -9.68 47.52
N PHE A 324 -103.78 -10.48 46.56
CA PHE A 324 -105.20 -10.81 46.42
C PHE A 324 -105.57 -11.92 47.41
N ILE A 325 -106.81 -11.93 47.91
CA ILE A 325 -107.27 -12.97 48.85
C ILE A 325 -108.53 -13.63 48.29
N LEU A 326 -108.42 -14.90 47.95
CA LEU A 326 -109.56 -15.73 47.53
C LEU A 326 -109.93 -16.74 48.61
N THR A 327 -111.20 -17.11 48.62
CA THR A 327 -111.66 -18.29 49.34
C THR A 327 -111.49 -19.55 48.49
N THR A 328 -111.40 -20.71 49.13
CA THR A 328 -111.35 -22.03 48.46
C THR A 328 -112.49 -22.30 47.48
N GLU A 329 -113.62 -21.61 47.60
CA GLU A 329 -114.78 -21.76 46.70
C GLU A 329 -114.72 -20.82 45.51
N GLU A 330 -114.34 -19.55 45.72
CA GLU A 330 -114.10 -18.57 44.65
C GLU A 330 -112.96 -19.06 43.73
N ALA A 331 -111.86 -19.54 44.30
CA ALA A 331 -110.70 -20.02 43.55
C ALA A 331 -111.01 -21.27 42.68
N ARG A 332 -111.89 -22.17 43.12
CA ARG A 332 -112.30 -23.33 42.31
C ARG A 332 -113.16 -22.93 41.11
N LYS A 333 -114.14 -22.04 41.30
CA LYS A 333 -114.99 -21.53 40.21
C LYS A 333 -114.18 -20.91 39.06
N LEU A 334 -113.10 -20.18 39.38
CA LEU A 334 -112.21 -19.58 38.37
C LEU A 334 -111.42 -20.62 37.55
N ILE A 335 -111.14 -21.80 38.13
CA ILE A 335 -110.43 -22.91 37.45
C ILE A 335 -111.42 -23.72 36.60
N ASP A 336 -112.67 -23.91 37.07
CA ASP A 336 -113.73 -24.61 36.34
C ASP A 336 -114.26 -23.81 35.12
N ALA A 337 -114.20 -22.47 35.17
CA ALA A 337 -114.66 -21.57 34.10
C ALA A 337 -113.94 -21.75 32.75
N ILE A 338 -112.79 -22.44 32.72
CA ILE A 338 -112.04 -22.78 31.49
C ILE A 338 -112.84 -23.70 30.56
N GLU A 339 -113.81 -24.45 31.08
CA GLU A 339 -114.55 -25.46 30.31
C GLU A 339 -115.97 -25.01 29.92
N GLN A 340 -116.45 -23.86 30.44
CA GLN A 340 -117.79 -23.31 30.17
C GLN A 340 -117.76 -21.78 30.01
N PRO A 341 -117.55 -21.25 28.77
CA PRO A 341 -117.29 -19.83 28.53
C PRO A 341 -118.41 -18.83 28.84
N GLU A 342 -119.64 -19.30 29.12
CA GLU A 342 -120.83 -18.43 29.26
C GLU A 342 -121.04 -17.87 30.68
N VAL A 343 -120.24 -18.31 31.66
CA VAL A 343 -120.32 -17.82 33.04
C VAL A 343 -119.72 -16.41 33.14
N LYS A 344 -120.53 -15.42 33.51
CA LYS A 344 -120.05 -14.06 33.78
C LYS A 344 -119.06 -14.05 34.95
N ARG A 345 -117.91 -13.42 34.73
CA ARG A 345 -116.86 -13.21 35.75
C ARG A 345 -117.39 -12.27 36.84
N GLU A 346 -117.11 -12.58 38.11
CA GLU A 346 -117.26 -11.64 39.23
C GLU A 346 -115.89 -11.06 39.61
N ASP A 347 -115.85 -9.77 39.95
CA ASP A 347 -114.62 -9.08 40.35
C ASP A 347 -114.14 -9.52 41.75
N VAL A 348 -112.82 -9.68 41.91
CA VAL A 348 -112.18 -10.08 43.18
C VAL A 348 -112.14 -8.89 44.14
N LYS A 349 -113.04 -8.88 45.14
CA LYS A 349 -113.26 -7.72 46.03
C LYS A 349 -112.25 -7.61 47.19
N ARG A 350 -111.41 -8.63 47.42
CA ARG A 350 -110.47 -8.71 48.55
C ARG A 350 -109.03 -8.58 48.07
N GLN A 351 -108.42 -7.43 48.33
CA GLN A 351 -107.14 -7.02 47.74
C GLN A 351 -106.35 -6.11 48.70
N VAL A 352 -105.06 -6.37 48.87
CA VAL A 352 -104.15 -5.64 49.78
C VAL A 352 -102.98 -5.11 48.95
N PHE A 353 -103.08 -3.87 48.48
CA PHE A 353 -102.01 -3.20 47.73
C PHE A 353 -100.98 -2.52 48.66
N PRO A 354 -99.68 -2.86 48.58
CA PRO A 354 -98.58 -1.93 48.77
C PRO A 354 -98.41 -1.09 47.48
N VAL A 355 -97.33 -0.32 47.42
CA VAL A 355 -97.25 0.85 46.53
C VAL A 355 -96.46 0.57 45.24
N GLY A 356 -97.17 0.55 44.11
CA GLY A 356 -96.60 0.90 42.78
C GLY A 356 -96.32 -0.28 41.84
N TRP A 357 -97.18 -1.29 41.83
CA TRP A 357 -96.74 -2.64 41.50
C TRP A 357 -97.98 -3.46 41.07
N GLU A 358 -98.16 -3.64 39.76
CA GLU A 358 -99.38 -4.20 39.12
C GLU A 358 -99.01 -5.18 37.99
N ALA A 359 -97.77 -5.72 38.00
CA ALA A 359 -97.11 -6.19 36.78
C ALA A 359 -96.59 -7.66 36.78
N ASN A 360 -95.78 -8.07 37.76
CA ASN A 360 -94.99 -9.31 37.66
C ASN A 360 -95.75 -10.49 38.29
N LEU A 361 -96.77 -11.00 37.58
CA LEU A 361 -97.91 -11.65 38.24
C LEU A 361 -98.05 -13.18 38.07
N SER A 362 -97.05 -13.87 37.48
CA SER A 362 -97.12 -15.32 37.24
C SER A 362 -95.79 -16.09 37.45
N ARG A 363 -95.91 -17.34 37.94
CA ARG A 363 -94.78 -18.16 38.43
C ARG A 363 -93.80 -18.60 37.34
N GLY A 364 -94.30 -19.07 36.19
CA GLY A 364 -93.43 -19.47 35.09
C GLY A 364 -92.63 -18.29 34.52
N VAL A 365 -93.25 -17.10 34.45
CA VAL A 365 -92.57 -15.87 34.01
C VAL A 365 -91.44 -15.49 34.97
N PHE A 366 -91.64 -15.66 36.29
CA PHE A 366 -90.55 -15.42 37.23
C PHE A 366 -89.50 -16.51 37.32
N GLU A 367 -89.85 -17.80 37.31
CA GLU A 367 -88.82 -18.85 37.38
C GLU A 367 -87.92 -18.78 36.14
N ASN A 368 -88.44 -18.25 35.02
CA ASN A 368 -87.64 -17.79 33.90
C ASN A 368 -86.86 -16.48 34.24
N TRP A 369 -87.50 -15.41 34.73
CA TRP A 369 -86.83 -14.16 35.12
C TRP A 369 -85.68 -14.34 36.14
N LYS A 370 -85.82 -15.21 37.14
CA LYS A 370 -84.80 -15.56 38.14
C LYS A 370 -83.62 -16.28 37.47
N LYS A 371 -83.90 -17.22 36.55
CA LYS A 371 -82.86 -17.90 35.74
C LYS A 371 -82.22 -16.98 34.71
N GLU A 372 -82.96 -16.01 34.16
CA GLU A 372 -82.42 -14.97 33.28
C GLU A 372 -81.59 -13.96 34.06
N LEU A 373 -81.96 -13.60 35.30
CA LEU A 373 -81.13 -12.81 36.21
C LEU A 373 -79.88 -13.57 36.64
N GLU A 374 -79.97 -14.85 37.00
CA GLU A 374 -78.82 -15.69 37.34
C GLU A 374 -77.86 -15.79 36.15
N LYS A 375 -78.39 -16.10 34.95
CA LYS A 375 -77.63 -16.17 33.71
C LYS A 375 -77.03 -14.82 33.31
N THR A 376 -77.75 -13.71 33.46
CA THR A 376 -77.21 -12.37 33.13
C THR A 376 -76.24 -11.87 34.18
N ALA A 377 -76.41 -12.20 35.47
CA ALA A 377 -75.42 -11.94 36.52
C ALA A 377 -74.11 -12.67 36.20
N GLU A 378 -74.16 -13.97 35.91
CA GLU A 378 -72.95 -14.74 35.58
C GLU A 378 -72.33 -14.28 34.24
N GLN A 379 -73.12 -13.92 33.23
CA GLN A 379 -72.60 -13.30 31.99
C GLN A 379 -71.95 -11.93 32.24
N LEU A 380 -72.53 -11.08 33.09
CA LEU A 380 -71.95 -9.78 33.46
C LEU A 380 -70.67 -9.94 34.30
N ARG A 381 -70.64 -10.93 35.20
CA ARG A 381 -69.47 -11.30 36.01
C ARG A 381 -68.34 -11.84 35.14
N GLN A 382 -68.62 -12.71 34.17
CA GLN A 382 -67.63 -13.20 33.22
C GLN A 382 -67.10 -12.08 32.32
N ALA A 383 -67.98 -11.19 31.82
CA ALA A 383 -67.57 -10.02 31.05
C ALA A 383 -66.71 -9.04 31.88
N ARG A 384 -67.03 -8.85 33.17
CA ARG A 384 -66.21 -8.06 34.11
C ARG A 384 -64.83 -8.69 34.30
N LEU A 385 -64.76 -10.00 34.51
CA LEU A 385 -63.50 -10.73 34.69
C LEU A 385 -62.63 -10.68 33.42
N GLN A 386 -63.22 -10.84 32.23
CA GLN A 386 -62.53 -10.68 30.94
C GLN A 386 -61.95 -9.27 30.76
N ARG A 387 -62.73 -8.23 31.03
CA ARG A 387 -62.24 -6.83 30.98
C ARG A 387 -61.20 -6.51 32.04
N GLU A 388 -61.24 -7.21 33.17
CA GLU A 388 -60.25 -7.11 34.23
C GLU A 388 -58.92 -7.79 33.87
N THR A 389 -58.94 -8.95 33.18
CA THR A 389 -57.72 -9.55 32.62
C THR A 389 -57.16 -8.73 31.45
N GLU A 390 -57.99 -8.34 30.47
CA GLU A 390 -57.59 -7.47 29.35
C GLU A 390 -56.88 -6.20 29.83
N LEU A 391 -57.39 -5.59 30.91
CA LEU A 391 -56.79 -4.42 31.55
C LEU A 391 -55.48 -4.73 32.27
N GLN A 392 -55.38 -5.85 32.99
CA GLN A 392 -54.15 -6.23 33.70
C GLN A 392 -53.01 -6.53 32.72
N ASP A 393 -53.28 -7.27 31.66
CA ASP A 393 -52.30 -7.62 30.63
C ASP A 393 -51.79 -6.37 29.90
N LEU A 394 -52.71 -5.48 29.49
CA LEU A 394 -52.36 -4.24 28.79
C LEU A 394 -51.65 -3.22 29.71
N GLN A 395 -51.99 -3.18 31.01
CA GLN A 395 -51.22 -2.40 31.99
C GLN A 395 -49.83 -2.99 32.26
N ALA A 396 -49.68 -4.32 32.27
CA ALA A 396 -48.37 -4.97 32.43
C ALA A 396 -47.47 -4.68 31.22
N TYR A 397 -48.01 -4.81 30.00
CA TYR A 397 -47.32 -4.46 28.77
C TYR A 397 -46.97 -2.96 28.69
N TRP A 398 -47.90 -2.06 29.04
CA TRP A 398 -47.60 -0.62 29.07
C TRP A 398 -46.44 -0.30 30.01
N ARG A 399 -46.37 -0.93 31.19
CA ARG A 399 -45.21 -0.80 32.11
C ARG A 399 -43.91 -1.35 31.50
N GLN A 400 -43.95 -2.42 30.71
CA GLN A 400 -42.76 -2.93 30.01
C GLN A 400 -42.24 -1.91 28.98
N VAL A 401 -43.13 -1.32 28.18
CA VAL A 401 -42.77 -0.28 27.19
C VAL A 401 -42.25 1.00 27.87
N GLN A 402 -42.89 1.45 28.95
CA GLN A 402 -42.38 2.58 29.76
C GLN A 402 -41.00 2.28 30.37
N ASN A 403 -40.81 1.08 30.93
CA ASN A 403 -39.53 0.67 31.50
C ASN A 403 -38.44 0.60 30.43
N PHE A 404 -38.73 0.08 29.24
CA PHE A 404 -37.79 0.04 28.11
C PHE A 404 -37.32 1.46 27.76
N TRP A 405 -38.21 2.40 27.47
CA TRP A 405 -37.83 3.79 27.14
C TRP A 405 -37.16 4.55 28.30
N HIS A 406 -37.36 4.14 29.55
CA HIS A 406 -36.73 4.77 30.72
C HIS A 406 -35.31 4.26 30.97
N HIS A 407 -35.08 2.94 30.87
CA HIS A 407 -33.75 2.35 31.02
C HIS A 407 -32.90 2.51 29.75
N HIS A 408 -33.55 2.62 28.59
CA HIS A 408 -32.94 2.81 27.28
C HIS A 408 -33.61 4.00 26.56
N PRO A 409 -33.23 5.25 26.89
CA PRO A 409 -33.63 6.42 26.14
C PRO A 409 -33.02 6.41 24.73
N TYR A 410 -33.75 6.95 23.75
CA TYR A 410 -33.32 7.08 22.35
C TYR A 410 -31.93 7.72 22.20
N GLU A 411 -31.60 8.74 22.99
CA GLU A 411 -30.27 9.37 22.99
C GLU A 411 -29.14 8.39 23.36
N GLN A 412 -29.36 7.49 24.32
CA GLN A 412 -28.37 6.49 24.72
C GLN A 412 -28.23 5.39 23.64
N TYR A 413 -29.35 4.98 23.04
CA TYR A 413 -29.34 4.04 21.91
C TYR A 413 -28.58 4.61 20.69
N ASN A 414 -28.80 5.88 20.35
CA ASN A 414 -28.04 6.55 19.29
C ASN A 414 -26.56 6.79 19.66
N GLN A 415 -26.25 7.11 20.92
CA GLN A 415 -24.86 7.17 21.41
C GLN A 415 -24.17 5.81 21.25
N LEU A 416 -24.80 4.70 21.63
CA LEU A 416 -24.24 3.35 21.43
C LEU A 416 -24.03 3.01 19.94
N ARG A 417 -24.95 3.40 19.04
CA ARG A 417 -24.77 3.24 17.58
C ARG A 417 -23.59 4.09 17.07
N GLU A 418 -23.37 5.28 17.60
CA GLU A 418 -22.31 6.20 17.18
C GLU A 418 -20.93 5.81 17.77
N GLU A 419 -20.89 5.32 19.01
CA GLU A 419 -19.73 4.65 19.61
C GLU A 419 -19.36 3.36 18.86
N LEU A 420 -20.34 2.53 18.47
CA LEU A 420 -20.10 1.32 17.69
C LEU A 420 -19.50 1.65 16.32
N ARG A 421 -20.08 2.63 15.59
CA ARG A 421 -19.58 3.08 14.28
C ARG A 421 -18.16 3.65 14.36
N SER A 422 -17.87 4.47 15.37
CA SER A 422 -16.54 5.07 15.55
C SER A 422 -15.50 4.06 16.04
N THR A 423 -15.90 3.09 16.88
CA THR A 423 -15.03 1.97 17.28
C THR A 423 -14.71 1.08 16.07
N HIS A 424 -15.71 0.71 15.25
CA HIS A 424 -15.51 -0.04 14.01
C HIS A 424 -14.58 0.69 13.02
N ALA A 425 -14.75 2.00 12.84
CA ALA A 425 -13.85 2.80 12.00
C ALA A 425 -12.40 2.79 12.54
N SER A 426 -12.22 2.83 13.86
CA SER A 426 -10.91 2.72 14.51
C SER A 426 -10.29 1.32 14.35
N VAL A 427 -11.07 0.25 14.52
CA VAL A 427 -10.66 -1.15 14.24
C VAL A 427 -10.16 -1.30 12.81
N VAL A 428 -10.92 -0.78 11.84
CA VAL A 428 -10.56 -0.77 10.41
C VAL A 428 -9.26 0.00 10.16
N GLN A 429 -9.10 1.20 10.73
CA GLN A 429 -7.88 2.00 10.55
C GLN A 429 -6.65 1.35 11.18
N LEU A 430 -6.79 0.72 12.35
CA LEU A 430 -5.71 -0.01 13.02
C LEU A 430 -5.31 -1.26 12.23
N ASP A 431 -6.27 -2.05 11.74
CA ASP A 431 -5.99 -3.22 10.88
C ASP A 431 -5.30 -2.80 9.57
N GLN A 432 -5.69 -1.68 8.97
CA GLN A 432 -5.02 -1.14 7.78
C GLN A 432 -3.59 -0.63 8.08
N SER A 433 -3.37 0.08 9.19
CA SER A 433 -2.04 0.50 9.65
C SER A 433 -1.12 -0.71 9.85
N ILE A 434 -1.62 -1.73 10.55
CA ILE A 434 -0.89 -2.96 10.84
C ILE A 434 -0.53 -3.69 9.54
N ARG A 435 -1.47 -3.88 8.60
CA ARG A 435 -1.17 -4.51 7.30
C ARG A 435 -0.15 -3.73 6.48
N ALA A 436 -0.24 -2.40 6.46
CA ALA A 436 0.73 -1.56 5.75
C ALA A 436 2.13 -1.66 6.37
N GLN A 437 2.22 -1.64 7.70
CA GLN A 437 3.49 -1.83 8.43
C GLN A 437 4.03 -3.26 8.29
N GLU A 438 3.17 -4.29 8.21
CA GLU A 438 3.58 -5.69 7.99
C GLU A 438 4.08 -5.94 6.57
N ASN A 439 3.46 -5.33 5.56
CA ASN A 439 3.97 -5.35 4.18
C ASN A 439 5.34 -4.66 4.11
N ARG A 440 5.47 -3.48 4.74
CA ARG A 440 6.73 -2.73 4.80
C ARG A 440 7.82 -3.50 5.56
N GLU A 441 7.49 -4.21 6.63
CA GLU A 441 8.43 -5.08 7.36
C GLU A 441 8.93 -6.24 6.49
N GLN A 442 8.05 -6.83 5.65
CA GLN A 442 8.41 -7.87 4.69
C GLN A 442 9.29 -7.34 3.56
N GLU A 443 8.99 -6.17 2.99
CA GLU A 443 9.83 -5.47 2.01
C GLU A 443 11.24 -5.25 2.59
N ILE A 444 11.33 -4.62 3.76
CA ILE A 444 12.60 -4.34 4.43
C ILE A 444 13.34 -5.64 4.77
N SER A 445 12.65 -6.70 5.18
CA SER A 445 13.26 -8.01 5.43
C SER A 445 13.83 -8.66 4.16
N ARG A 446 13.18 -8.46 2.98
CA ARG A 446 13.74 -8.88 1.68
C ARG A 446 14.97 -8.04 1.32
N LEU A 447 14.87 -6.72 1.37
CA LEU A 447 15.98 -5.79 1.09
C LEU A 447 17.20 -6.07 2.00
N ILE A 448 16.98 -6.30 3.30
CA ILE A 448 18.04 -6.72 4.24
C ILE A 448 18.69 -8.04 3.82
N SER A 449 17.93 -9.00 3.27
CA SER A 449 18.49 -10.27 2.81
C SER A 449 19.33 -10.11 1.52
N GLN A 450 18.86 -9.28 0.58
CA GLN A 450 19.56 -8.95 -0.67
C GLN A 450 20.85 -8.15 -0.40
N LEU A 451 20.77 -7.10 0.42
CA LEU A 451 21.93 -6.31 0.87
C LEU A 451 22.97 -7.19 1.60
N ARG A 452 22.53 -8.14 2.44
CA ARG A 452 23.44 -9.09 3.10
C ARG A 452 24.11 -10.05 2.12
N LYS A 453 23.38 -10.56 1.12
CA LYS A 453 23.96 -11.39 0.04
C LYS A 453 25.02 -10.59 -0.73
N ARG A 454 24.66 -9.40 -1.23
CA ARG A 454 25.59 -8.49 -1.94
C ARG A 454 26.81 -8.10 -1.10
N LEU A 455 26.65 -7.88 0.20
CA LEU A 455 27.77 -7.62 1.11
C LEU A 455 28.69 -8.83 1.29
N GLN A 456 28.14 -10.05 1.36
CA GLN A 456 28.96 -11.27 1.37
C GLN A 456 29.71 -11.45 0.04
N ASP A 457 28.99 -11.37 -1.08
CA ASP A 457 29.56 -11.54 -2.44
C ASP A 457 30.68 -10.52 -2.71
N THR A 458 30.48 -9.24 -2.34
CA THR A 458 31.51 -8.20 -2.47
C THR A 458 32.67 -8.36 -1.49
N GLN A 459 32.42 -8.82 -0.26
CA GLN A 459 33.47 -9.11 0.73
C GLN A 459 34.36 -10.27 0.27
N ASP A 460 33.78 -11.31 -0.34
CA ASP A 460 34.51 -12.45 -0.88
C ASP A 460 35.31 -12.05 -2.13
N GLU A 461 34.75 -11.23 -3.04
CA GLU A 461 35.48 -10.68 -4.20
C GLU A 461 36.67 -9.79 -3.75
N ILE A 462 36.47 -8.89 -2.76
CA ILE A 462 37.54 -8.09 -2.16
C ILE A 462 38.63 -8.99 -1.56
N SER A 463 38.25 -10.09 -0.88
CA SER A 463 39.21 -11.02 -0.28
C SER A 463 40.08 -11.73 -1.33
N PHE A 464 39.47 -12.15 -2.45
CA PHE A 464 40.13 -12.80 -3.57
C PHE A 464 41.09 -11.85 -4.30
N LEU A 465 40.62 -10.64 -4.61
CA LEU A 465 41.46 -9.59 -5.21
C LEU A 465 42.62 -9.21 -4.28
N SER A 466 42.39 -9.14 -2.96
CA SER A 466 43.45 -8.86 -1.98
C SER A 466 44.55 -9.92 -1.96
N GLN A 467 44.21 -11.20 -2.17
CA GLN A 467 45.20 -12.27 -2.31
C GLN A 467 45.99 -12.13 -3.62
N ARG A 468 45.30 -11.97 -4.78
CA ARG A 468 45.94 -11.73 -6.08
C ARG A 468 46.88 -10.51 -6.06
N LEU A 469 46.48 -9.43 -5.39
CA LEU A 469 47.29 -8.21 -5.22
C LEU A 469 48.54 -8.42 -4.35
N LEU A 470 48.42 -9.18 -3.26
CA LEU A 470 49.56 -9.50 -2.39
C LEU A 470 50.61 -10.35 -3.11
N GLU A 471 50.18 -11.27 -3.97
CA GLU A 471 51.08 -12.08 -4.79
C GLU A 471 51.64 -11.31 -5.99
N ALA A 472 50.87 -10.43 -6.63
CA ALA A 472 51.41 -9.46 -7.61
C ALA A 472 52.51 -8.57 -7.01
N GLN A 473 52.38 -8.16 -5.74
CA GLN A 473 53.46 -7.44 -5.04
C GLN A 473 54.69 -8.31 -4.78
N ARG A 474 54.55 -9.63 -4.60
CA ARG A 474 55.71 -10.56 -4.53
C ARG A 474 56.40 -10.68 -5.89
N TYR A 475 55.63 -10.85 -6.96
CA TYR A 475 56.14 -10.89 -8.34
C TYR A 475 56.96 -9.63 -8.68
N LEU A 476 56.43 -8.43 -8.39
CA LEU A 476 57.14 -7.17 -8.66
C LEU A 476 58.44 -7.01 -7.84
N ARG A 477 58.49 -7.54 -6.61
CA ARG A 477 59.75 -7.57 -5.83
C ARG A 477 60.77 -8.52 -6.47
N LYS A 478 60.35 -9.68 -6.97
CA LYS A 478 61.21 -10.65 -7.66
C LYS A 478 61.71 -10.13 -9.02
N ALA A 479 60.88 -9.41 -9.76
CA ALA A 479 61.30 -8.70 -10.97
C ALA A 479 62.40 -7.66 -10.67
N ALA A 480 62.28 -6.92 -9.57
CA ALA A 480 63.30 -5.97 -9.14
C ALA A 480 64.59 -6.64 -8.60
N GLU A 481 64.48 -7.85 -8.03
CA GLU A 481 65.63 -8.68 -7.63
C GLU A 481 66.38 -9.20 -8.87
N ARG A 482 65.65 -9.73 -9.87
CA ARG A 482 66.18 -10.20 -11.15
C ARG A 482 67.01 -9.14 -11.88
N GLU A 483 66.46 -7.94 -12.10
CA GLU A 483 67.19 -6.90 -12.85
C GLU A 483 68.41 -6.36 -12.07
N ARG A 484 68.42 -6.40 -10.72
CA ARG A 484 69.63 -6.12 -9.92
C ARG A 484 70.71 -7.18 -10.18
N LEU A 485 70.35 -8.46 -10.04
CA LEU A 485 71.27 -9.59 -10.27
C LEU A 485 71.82 -9.57 -11.69
N ARG A 486 71.01 -9.20 -12.68
CA ARG A 486 71.45 -8.95 -14.06
C ARG A 486 72.51 -7.84 -14.13
N THR A 487 72.28 -6.67 -13.52
CA THR A 487 73.29 -5.60 -13.51
C THR A 487 74.57 -6.00 -12.79
N ASP A 488 74.50 -6.85 -11.76
CA ASP A 488 75.68 -7.42 -11.10
C ASP A 488 76.42 -8.41 -12.03
N ILE A 489 75.72 -9.26 -12.79
CA ILE A 489 76.33 -10.16 -13.79
C ILE A 489 77.05 -9.34 -14.87
N GLU A 490 76.40 -8.31 -15.41
CA GLU A 490 76.96 -7.43 -16.45
C GLU A 490 78.22 -6.69 -15.95
N GLN A 491 78.23 -6.21 -14.70
CA GLN A 491 79.42 -5.60 -14.07
C GLN A 491 80.55 -6.63 -13.85
N ASN A 492 80.24 -7.81 -13.32
CA ASN A 492 81.24 -8.87 -13.12
C ASN A 492 81.84 -9.31 -14.47
N ASP A 493 81.06 -9.40 -15.55
CA ASP A 493 81.58 -9.75 -16.89
C ASP A 493 82.47 -8.68 -17.52
N GLN A 494 82.34 -7.40 -17.12
CA GLN A 494 83.30 -6.36 -17.49
C GLN A 494 84.63 -6.55 -16.75
N LEU A 495 84.58 -6.67 -15.41
CA LEU A 495 85.77 -6.88 -14.56
C LEU A 495 86.55 -8.16 -14.91
N ILE A 496 85.85 -9.24 -15.29
CA ILE A 496 86.45 -10.49 -15.79
C ILE A 496 87.24 -10.24 -17.08
N LYS A 497 86.70 -9.46 -18.03
CA LYS A 497 87.40 -9.13 -19.28
C LYS A 497 88.64 -8.26 -19.04
N GLU A 498 88.61 -7.38 -18.04
CA GLU A 498 89.74 -6.53 -17.67
C GLU A 498 90.86 -7.33 -16.98
N ARG A 499 90.55 -8.06 -15.89
CA ARG A 499 91.53 -8.92 -15.22
C ARG A 499 92.09 -10.02 -16.12
N GLY A 500 91.28 -10.55 -17.05
CA GLY A 500 91.74 -11.49 -18.07
C GLY A 500 92.81 -10.89 -19.01
N ARG A 501 92.66 -9.63 -19.42
CA ARG A 501 93.67 -8.93 -20.25
C ARG A 501 94.99 -8.75 -19.48
N GLU A 502 94.92 -8.32 -18.23
CA GLU A 502 96.10 -8.13 -17.35
C GLU A 502 96.88 -9.44 -17.15
N LEU A 503 96.19 -10.57 -16.94
CA LEU A 503 96.82 -11.88 -16.83
C LEU A 503 97.64 -12.24 -18.08
N THR A 504 97.06 -12.11 -19.29
CA THR A 504 97.78 -12.40 -20.54
C THR A 504 98.94 -11.43 -20.82
N ARG A 505 98.99 -10.27 -20.15
CA ARG A 505 100.13 -9.35 -20.20
C ARG A 505 101.25 -9.85 -19.28
N TRP A 506 100.95 -10.10 -18.01
CA TRP A 506 101.92 -10.59 -17.03
C TRP A 506 102.53 -11.93 -17.44
N GLU A 507 101.76 -12.82 -18.07
CA GLU A 507 102.24 -14.09 -18.64
C GLU A 507 103.31 -13.89 -19.73
N ARG A 508 103.12 -12.89 -20.63
CA ARG A 508 104.09 -12.54 -21.67
C ARG A 508 105.36 -11.91 -21.09
N GLU A 509 105.23 -10.98 -20.14
CA GLU A 509 106.39 -10.40 -19.43
C GLU A 509 107.19 -11.50 -18.72
N LEU A 510 106.53 -12.45 -18.05
CA LEU A 510 107.17 -13.60 -17.38
C LEU A 510 107.86 -14.60 -18.32
N HIS A 511 107.50 -14.64 -19.61
CA HIS A 511 108.20 -15.45 -20.59
C HIS A 511 109.54 -14.80 -20.97
N GLN A 512 109.51 -13.51 -21.32
CA GLN A 512 110.69 -12.76 -21.78
C GLN A 512 111.85 -12.79 -20.76
N TRP A 513 111.55 -12.66 -19.46
CA TRP A 513 112.56 -12.76 -18.40
C TRP A 513 113.17 -14.18 -18.23
N ARG A 514 112.47 -15.25 -18.64
CA ARG A 514 113.04 -16.61 -18.64
C ARG A 514 114.03 -16.78 -19.78
N ASP A 515 113.75 -16.20 -20.92
CA ASP A 515 114.57 -16.33 -22.13
C ASP A 515 115.92 -15.61 -21.93
N GLN A 516 115.91 -14.38 -21.40
CA GLN A 516 117.13 -13.63 -21.04
C GLN A 516 118.00 -14.35 -19.99
N LEU A 517 117.38 -15.03 -19.02
CA LEU A 517 118.11 -15.84 -18.03
C LEU A 517 118.83 -17.06 -18.64
N ASN A 518 118.34 -17.58 -19.77
CA ASN A 518 118.99 -18.66 -20.50
C ASN A 518 120.19 -18.15 -21.32
N GLU A 519 120.13 -16.94 -21.89
CA GLU A 519 121.23 -16.34 -22.64
C GLU A 519 122.46 -16.10 -21.74
N CYS A 520 122.29 -15.44 -20.59
CA CYS A 520 123.38 -15.24 -19.63
C CYS A 520 124.00 -16.55 -19.11
N GLN A 521 123.28 -17.67 -19.15
CA GLN A 521 123.81 -18.98 -18.77
C GLN A 521 124.69 -19.61 -19.85
N GLN A 522 124.48 -19.27 -21.13
CA GLN A 522 125.29 -19.79 -22.24
C GLN A 522 126.65 -19.08 -22.31
N ASP A 523 126.69 -17.77 -22.10
CA ASP A 523 127.95 -17.01 -22.15
C ASP A 523 128.91 -17.34 -21.01
N LEU A 524 128.38 -17.62 -19.81
CA LEU A 524 129.17 -18.06 -18.67
C LEU A 524 129.97 -19.35 -18.99
N ASN A 525 129.32 -20.30 -19.67
CA ASN A 525 129.95 -21.55 -20.10
C ASN A 525 131.06 -21.34 -21.16
N ARG A 526 130.98 -20.27 -21.97
CA ARG A 526 132.00 -19.95 -23.00
C ARG A 526 133.32 -19.48 -22.38
N VAL A 527 133.26 -18.65 -21.33
CA VAL A 527 134.46 -18.11 -20.67
C VAL A 527 135.24 -19.21 -19.94
N HIS A 528 134.56 -20.14 -19.27
CA HIS A 528 135.20 -21.30 -18.61
C HIS A 528 136.02 -22.17 -19.59
N LEU A 529 135.50 -22.41 -20.80
CA LEU A 529 136.22 -23.17 -21.82
C LEU A 529 137.52 -22.47 -22.24
N GLN A 530 137.52 -21.15 -22.38
CA GLN A 530 138.71 -20.39 -22.79
C GLN A 530 139.83 -20.45 -21.74
N ILE A 531 139.51 -20.30 -20.45
CA ILE A 531 140.49 -20.43 -19.35
C ILE A 531 141.12 -21.84 -19.36
N SER A 532 140.30 -22.89 -19.51
CA SER A 532 140.78 -24.28 -19.53
C SER A 532 141.74 -24.60 -20.68
N HIS A 533 141.67 -23.85 -21.79
CA HIS A 533 142.50 -24.07 -22.97
C HIS A 533 143.89 -23.43 -22.86
N LEU A 534 144.00 -22.30 -22.15
CA LEU A 534 145.25 -21.56 -21.94
C LEU A 534 146.22 -22.30 -21.02
N GLN A 535 145.71 -22.85 -19.92
CA GLN A 535 146.50 -23.60 -18.92
C GLN A 535 147.12 -24.91 -19.46
N ASN A 536 146.69 -25.38 -20.65
CA ASN A 536 147.08 -26.67 -21.21
C ASN A 536 148.15 -26.62 -22.31
N GLU A 537 148.60 -25.45 -22.77
CA GLU A 537 149.65 -25.37 -23.81
C GLU A 537 151.03 -25.90 -23.31
N ASP A 538 151.76 -26.62 -24.16
CA ASP A 538 153.05 -27.22 -23.76
C ASP A 538 154.19 -26.21 -23.62
N LEU A 539 154.14 -25.08 -24.32
CA LEU A 539 155.09 -23.98 -24.12
C LEU A 539 154.92 -23.29 -22.75
N PHE A 540 153.73 -23.31 -22.16
CA PHE A 540 153.52 -22.81 -20.80
C PHE A 540 154.22 -23.73 -19.77
N LYS A 541 154.13 -25.05 -19.97
CA LYS A 541 154.74 -26.08 -19.12
C LYS A 541 156.28 -26.10 -19.22
N GLN A 542 156.85 -25.94 -20.43
CA GLN A 542 158.31 -25.97 -20.63
C GLN A 542 159.06 -24.82 -19.93
N VAL A 543 158.40 -23.71 -19.63
CA VAL A 543 159.02 -22.51 -19.03
C VAL A 543 158.62 -22.34 -17.55
N GLN A 544 157.98 -23.38 -16.97
CA GLN A 544 157.38 -23.35 -15.64
C GLN A 544 158.39 -23.26 -14.47
N ASP A 545 159.68 -23.51 -14.71
CA ASP A 545 160.74 -23.42 -13.70
C ASP A 545 161.65 -22.17 -13.84
N CYS A 546 161.60 -21.47 -14.97
CA CYS A 546 162.41 -20.25 -15.17
C CYS A 546 161.81 -19.06 -14.41
N GLN A 547 162.61 -18.28 -13.67
CA GLN A 547 162.08 -17.07 -13.01
C GLN A 547 161.68 -16.01 -14.06
N PRO A 548 160.45 -15.44 -13.99
CA PRO A 548 159.94 -14.56 -15.03
C PRO A 548 160.64 -13.19 -15.00
N GLN A 549 161.20 -12.76 -16.14
CA GLN A 549 161.63 -11.38 -16.36
C GLN A 549 160.55 -10.56 -17.07
N PRO A 550 160.27 -9.31 -16.63
CA PRO A 550 159.38 -8.40 -17.35
C PRO A 550 159.84 -8.15 -18.79
N THR A 551 158.89 -8.08 -19.72
CA THR A 551 159.18 -7.78 -21.12
C THR A 551 157.96 -7.24 -21.84
N ASP A 552 158.18 -6.30 -22.77
CA ASP A 552 157.18 -5.75 -23.69
C ASP A 552 157.20 -6.46 -25.07
N LEU A 553 158.01 -7.51 -25.22
CA LEU A 553 158.13 -8.28 -26.47
C LEU A 553 157.01 -9.32 -26.58
N SER A 554 156.39 -9.41 -27.76
CA SER A 554 155.26 -10.32 -27.97
C SER A 554 155.68 -11.79 -28.02
N ARG A 555 154.74 -12.67 -27.66
CA ARG A 555 154.89 -14.14 -27.59
C ARG A 555 155.61 -14.73 -28.82
N LEU A 556 155.21 -14.31 -30.02
CA LEU A 556 155.78 -14.73 -31.30
C LEU A 556 157.25 -14.34 -31.51
N VAL A 557 157.71 -13.21 -30.97
CA VAL A 557 159.09 -12.74 -31.15
C VAL A 557 160.07 -13.52 -30.27
N LEU A 558 159.68 -13.78 -29.02
CA LEU A 558 160.51 -14.51 -28.05
C LEU A 558 160.68 -15.98 -28.43
N THR A 559 159.62 -16.66 -28.91
CA THR A 559 159.72 -18.03 -29.43
C THR A 559 160.69 -18.13 -30.61
N ARG A 560 160.76 -17.10 -31.46
CA ARG A 560 161.66 -17.06 -32.63
C ARG A 560 163.13 -16.93 -32.21
N GLN A 561 163.42 -16.01 -31.27
CA GLN A 561 164.76 -15.84 -30.70
C GLN A 561 165.31 -17.11 -30.04
N ARG A 562 164.44 -17.98 -29.51
CA ARG A 562 164.81 -19.30 -28.97
C ARG A 562 165.30 -20.26 -30.07
N GLN A 563 164.70 -20.21 -31.26
CA GLN A 563 165.09 -21.03 -32.41
C GLN A 563 166.34 -20.50 -33.10
N ASP A 564 166.44 -19.19 -33.30
CA ASP A 564 167.61 -18.55 -33.94
C ASP A 564 168.93 -18.89 -33.20
N LEU A 565 168.89 -19.05 -31.86
CA LEU A 565 170.05 -19.43 -31.04
C LEU A 565 170.37 -20.95 -31.05
N LEU A 566 169.43 -21.81 -31.45
CA LEU A 566 169.68 -23.24 -31.66
C LEU A 566 170.34 -23.49 -33.02
N ASP A 567 169.85 -22.82 -34.08
CA ASP A 567 170.32 -23.03 -35.45
C ASP A 567 171.75 -22.52 -35.66
N ASN A 568 172.15 -21.44 -34.97
CA ASN A 568 173.53 -20.93 -34.97
C ASN A 568 174.57 -21.94 -34.44
N LEU A 569 174.14 -22.99 -33.71
CA LEU A 569 175.02 -24.04 -33.20
C LEU A 569 175.32 -25.13 -34.26
N GLN A 570 174.69 -25.11 -35.44
CA GLN A 570 174.82 -26.17 -36.45
C GLN A 570 175.60 -25.80 -37.74
N GLN A 571 175.68 -24.53 -38.17
CA GLN A 571 176.33 -24.18 -39.45
C GLN A 571 177.13 -22.86 -39.45
N LYS A 572 178.47 -22.97 -39.40
CA LYS A 572 179.41 -21.84 -39.66
C LYS A 572 180.14 -21.95 -41.01
N GLN A 573 179.43 -22.28 -42.08
CA GLN A 573 179.72 -21.96 -43.49
C GLN A 573 178.46 -22.32 -44.30
N GLN A 574 177.64 -21.34 -44.71
CA GLN A 574 177.73 -20.56 -45.95
C GLN A 574 177.37 -21.37 -47.23
N GLY A 575 176.40 -20.98 -48.07
CA GLY A 575 175.32 -19.98 -47.92
C GLY A 575 175.14 -19.03 -49.11
N ARG A 576 174.13 -18.13 -48.99
CA ARG A 576 173.78 -17.02 -49.93
C ARG A 576 173.21 -17.44 -51.30
N GLN A 577 172.15 -16.78 -51.79
CA GLN A 577 172.13 -15.49 -52.53
C GLN A 577 173.17 -15.46 -53.67
N LEU A 578 172.85 -15.13 -54.93
CA LEU A 578 171.65 -14.46 -55.47
C LEU A 578 171.13 -15.19 -56.73
N ILE A 579 169.81 -15.36 -56.87
CA ILE A 579 169.05 -14.86 -58.05
C ILE A 579 167.71 -14.29 -57.54
N GLU A 580 167.80 -13.21 -56.75
CA GLU A 580 166.67 -12.36 -56.35
C GLU A 580 166.11 -11.55 -57.55
N GLU A 581 166.70 -11.69 -58.74
CA GLU A 581 166.60 -10.70 -59.83
C GLU A 581 165.56 -10.99 -60.93
N ARG A 582 164.83 -12.13 -60.90
CA ARG A 582 163.68 -12.34 -61.82
C ARG A 582 162.35 -11.80 -61.30
N LEU A 583 162.41 -10.97 -60.25
CA LEU A 583 161.28 -10.25 -59.66
C LEU A 583 160.79 -9.03 -60.49
N GLN A 584 161.48 -8.65 -61.57
CA GLN A 584 161.12 -7.44 -62.35
C GLN A 584 160.21 -7.69 -63.58
N VAL A 585 160.30 -8.81 -64.28
CA VAL A 585 159.69 -8.96 -65.62
C VAL A 585 158.15 -8.93 -65.57
N ALA A 586 157.53 -9.60 -64.60
CA ALA A 586 156.07 -9.68 -64.48
C ALA A 586 155.37 -8.37 -64.07
N ARG A 587 156.12 -7.28 -63.80
CA ARG A 587 155.51 -5.96 -63.53
C ARG A 587 154.86 -5.34 -64.76
N GLN A 588 155.30 -5.72 -65.97
CA GLN A 588 154.73 -5.22 -67.23
C GLN A 588 153.37 -5.83 -67.57
N THR A 589 153.01 -6.99 -67.00
CA THR A 589 151.72 -7.65 -67.29
C THR A 589 150.52 -6.99 -66.61
N LYS A 590 150.75 -6.10 -65.63
CA LYS A 590 149.65 -5.48 -64.85
C LYS A 590 148.86 -4.47 -65.65
N GLU A 591 149.53 -3.60 -66.41
CA GLU A 591 148.90 -2.47 -67.11
C GLU A 591 147.95 -2.90 -68.25
N GLN A 592 148.16 -4.11 -68.81
CA GLN A 592 147.27 -4.65 -69.84
C GLN A 592 145.92 -5.13 -69.27
N LEU A 593 145.91 -5.70 -68.06
CA LEU A 593 144.70 -6.26 -67.44
C LEU A 593 143.72 -5.18 -66.94
N GLU A 594 144.21 -3.97 -66.65
CA GLU A 594 143.36 -2.85 -66.19
C GLU A 594 142.52 -2.21 -67.32
N MET A 595 142.79 -2.53 -68.60
CA MET A 595 141.93 -2.12 -69.72
C MET A 595 140.73 -3.05 -69.95
N ASP A 596 140.92 -4.37 -69.89
CA ASP A 596 139.83 -5.33 -70.17
C ASP A 596 138.76 -5.33 -69.07
N LEU A 597 139.14 -5.07 -67.82
CA LEU A 597 138.23 -4.98 -66.67
C LEU A 597 137.18 -3.84 -66.82
N LYS A 598 137.44 -2.85 -67.68
CA LYS A 598 136.47 -1.78 -68.02
C LYS A 598 135.48 -2.13 -69.12
N ARG A 599 135.61 -3.28 -69.79
CA ARG A 599 134.66 -3.75 -70.82
C ARG A 599 133.61 -4.71 -70.31
N SER A 600 133.90 -5.50 -69.27
CA SER A 600 133.00 -6.52 -68.74
C SER A 600 131.91 -5.98 -67.80
N SER A 601 132.06 -4.76 -67.26
CA SER A 601 131.10 -4.18 -66.30
C SER A 601 129.81 -3.60 -66.90
N LEU A 602 129.66 -3.60 -68.23
CA LEU A 602 128.59 -2.89 -68.95
C LEU A 602 127.41 -3.79 -69.41
N VAL A 603 127.33 -5.05 -68.98
CA VAL A 603 126.41 -6.07 -69.55
C VAL A 603 125.65 -6.90 -68.50
N CYS A 604 125.72 -6.56 -67.20
CA CYS A 604 125.00 -7.29 -66.13
C CYS A 604 123.75 -6.53 -65.64
N GLU A 605 122.65 -7.25 -65.42
CA GLU A 605 121.37 -6.70 -64.92
C GLU A 605 121.24 -6.67 -63.37
N TYR A 606 122.27 -7.11 -62.64
CA TYR A 606 122.29 -7.12 -61.17
C TYR A 606 123.63 -6.60 -60.62
N GLU A 607 123.59 -5.96 -59.45
CA GLU A 607 124.78 -5.45 -58.76
C GLU A 607 125.66 -6.61 -58.24
N ILE A 608 126.99 -6.42 -58.31
CA ILE A 608 127.98 -7.43 -57.95
C ILE A 608 128.74 -6.97 -56.69
N ASP A 609 128.62 -7.73 -55.60
CA ASP A 609 129.45 -7.53 -54.41
C ASP A 609 130.89 -7.98 -54.71
N THR A 610 131.84 -7.04 -54.58
CA THR A 610 133.26 -7.26 -54.89
C THR A 610 134.08 -7.73 -53.69
N GLN A 611 133.48 -7.92 -52.51
CA GLN A 611 134.18 -8.39 -51.30
C GLN A 611 133.95 -9.87 -50.97
N LEU A 612 133.06 -10.56 -51.68
CA LEU A 612 132.77 -11.97 -51.43
C LEU A 612 133.88 -12.90 -51.94
N ALA A 613 134.75 -13.34 -51.04
CA ALA A 613 135.74 -14.38 -51.34
C ALA A 613 135.05 -15.73 -51.58
N PHE A 614 135.10 -16.22 -52.83
CA PHE A 614 134.47 -17.48 -53.23
C PHE A 614 135.09 -18.67 -52.45
N PRO A 615 134.30 -19.46 -51.72
CA PRO A 615 134.84 -20.49 -50.84
C PRO A 615 135.43 -21.68 -51.62
N PRO A 616 136.51 -22.31 -51.14
CA PRO A 616 137.14 -23.45 -51.81
C PRO A 616 136.19 -24.67 -51.82
N GLY A 617 135.53 -24.89 -52.97
CA GLY A 617 134.49 -25.91 -53.16
C GLY A 617 133.21 -25.38 -53.82
N GLY A 618 133.04 -24.05 -53.97
CA GLY A 618 131.79 -23.43 -54.44
C GLY A 618 131.26 -23.93 -55.79
N ASP A 619 132.12 -24.38 -56.71
CA ASP A 619 131.69 -24.96 -57.99
C ASP A 619 130.80 -26.21 -57.80
N GLN A 620 131.11 -27.04 -56.81
CA GLN A 620 130.30 -28.23 -56.47
C GLN A 620 128.97 -27.86 -55.81
N GLU A 621 128.92 -26.72 -55.11
CA GLU A 621 127.70 -26.21 -54.50
C GLU A 621 126.76 -25.59 -55.55
N ILE A 622 127.31 -24.95 -56.59
CA ILE A 622 126.55 -24.46 -57.75
C ILE A 622 125.90 -25.63 -58.51
N ASP A 623 126.64 -26.71 -58.79
CA ASP A 623 126.10 -27.91 -59.45
C ASP A 623 125.01 -28.61 -58.61
N LEU A 624 125.08 -28.55 -57.28
CA LEU A 624 124.02 -29.04 -56.38
C LEU A 624 122.80 -28.12 -56.30
N LEU A 625 122.95 -26.82 -56.59
CA LEU A 625 121.87 -25.84 -56.52
C LEU A 625 121.11 -25.66 -57.85
N LEU A 626 121.75 -25.88 -59.01
CA LEU A 626 121.08 -25.83 -60.31
C LEU A 626 119.79 -26.67 -60.40
N PRO A 627 119.78 -27.95 -59.95
CA PRO A 627 118.57 -28.78 -59.94
C PRO A 627 117.47 -28.24 -59.02
N ARG A 628 117.84 -27.60 -57.89
CA ARG A 628 116.89 -26.96 -56.97
C ARG A 628 116.23 -25.74 -57.60
N VAL A 629 116.96 -24.94 -58.37
CA VAL A 629 116.40 -23.77 -59.09
C VAL A 629 115.45 -24.21 -60.20
N GLN A 630 115.78 -25.27 -60.95
CA GLN A 630 114.89 -25.84 -61.98
C GLN A 630 113.62 -26.45 -61.36
N ALA A 631 113.75 -27.21 -60.27
CA ALA A 631 112.60 -27.72 -59.51
C ALA A 631 111.73 -26.59 -58.93
N GLY A 632 112.35 -25.47 -58.53
CA GLY A 632 111.66 -24.26 -58.09
C GLY A 632 110.77 -23.66 -59.19
N LYS A 633 111.31 -23.48 -60.41
CA LYS A 633 110.54 -22.96 -61.55
C LYS A 633 109.36 -23.86 -61.93
N ALA A 634 109.59 -25.18 -62.08
CA ALA A 634 108.52 -26.13 -62.39
C ALA A 634 107.40 -26.16 -61.34
N LYS A 635 107.73 -25.89 -60.07
CA LYS A 635 106.76 -25.79 -58.96
C LYS A 635 105.99 -24.47 -58.99
N LEU A 636 106.59 -23.40 -59.49
CA LEU A 636 105.96 -22.09 -59.69
C LEU A 636 104.94 -22.15 -60.84
N ASP A 637 105.29 -22.81 -61.95
CA ASP A 637 104.36 -23.06 -63.07
C ASP A 637 103.14 -23.91 -62.64
N GLN A 638 103.35 -24.95 -61.82
CA GLN A 638 102.25 -25.72 -61.22
C GLN A 638 101.35 -24.87 -60.29
N LEU A 639 101.92 -23.90 -59.57
CA LEU A 639 101.15 -23.01 -58.70
C LEU A 639 100.34 -21.99 -59.50
N ASN A 640 100.89 -21.45 -60.58
CA ASN A 640 100.16 -20.54 -61.49
C ASN A 640 98.94 -21.23 -62.13
N PHE A 641 99.09 -22.47 -62.62
CA PHE A 641 97.96 -23.23 -63.17
C PHE A 641 96.87 -23.50 -62.12
N ARG A 642 97.25 -23.80 -60.87
CA ARG A 642 96.31 -23.95 -59.76
C ARG A 642 95.61 -22.64 -59.40
N LEU A 643 96.30 -21.51 -59.51
CA LEU A 643 95.73 -20.19 -59.25
C LEU A 643 94.69 -19.81 -60.33
N GLU A 644 94.96 -20.08 -61.61
CA GLU A 644 93.95 -19.92 -62.67
C GLU A 644 92.74 -20.85 -62.50
N GLN A 645 92.93 -22.09 -62.05
CA GLN A 645 91.82 -22.98 -61.73
C GLN A 645 91.01 -22.44 -60.56
N ALA A 646 91.66 -21.98 -59.48
CA ALA A 646 91.00 -21.40 -58.32
C ALA A 646 90.21 -20.12 -58.63
N ASP A 647 90.71 -19.24 -59.51
CA ASP A 647 90.00 -18.01 -59.90
C ASP A 647 88.76 -18.31 -60.76
N LYS A 648 88.81 -19.34 -61.62
CA LYS A 648 87.64 -19.86 -62.35
C LYS A 648 86.61 -20.47 -61.39
N ASP A 649 87.07 -21.29 -60.44
CA ASP A 649 86.22 -21.91 -59.42
C ASP A 649 85.58 -20.88 -58.48
N TYR A 650 86.29 -19.80 -58.16
CA TYR A 650 85.79 -18.67 -57.39
C TYR A 650 84.65 -17.96 -58.13
N ARG A 651 84.86 -17.54 -59.39
CA ARG A 651 83.83 -16.87 -60.20
C ARG A 651 82.57 -17.72 -60.38
N VAL A 652 82.72 -19.04 -60.59
CA VAL A 652 81.57 -19.96 -60.69
C VAL A 652 80.81 -20.06 -59.37
N LYS A 653 81.48 -19.98 -58.22
CA LYS A 653 80.83 -19.95 -56.90
C LYS A 653 80.20 -18.58 -56.58
N GLU A 654 80.82 -17.49 -57.03
CA GLU A 654 80.31 -16.12 -56.89
C GLU A 654 78.99 -15.93 -57.68
N ASP A 655 78.95 -16.35 -58.95
CA ASP A 655 77.73 -16.35 -59.76
C ASP A 655 76.63 -17.23 -59.17
N ARG A 656 77.00 -18.37 -58.57
CA ARG A 656 76.05 -19.27 -57.91
C ARG A 656 75.47 -18.64 -56.64
N TYR A 657 76.32 -17.98 -55.84
CA TYR A 657 75.89 -17.26 -54.65
C TYR A 657 74.92 -16.13 -55.00
N LYS A 658 75.24 -15.29 -56.00
CA LYS A 658 74.38 -14.19 -56.45
C LYS A 658 73.00 -14.67 -56.92
N ARG A 659 72.91 -15.79 -57.63
CA ARG A 659 71.60 -16.37 -58.03
C ARG A 659 70.79 -16.87 -56.83
N GLN A 660 71.43 -17.53 -55.86
CA GLN A 660 70.74 -17.98 -54.63
C GLN A 660 70.34 -16.80 -53.73
N GLU A 661 71.09 -15.69 -53.79
CA GLU A 661 70.78 -14.42 -53.15
C GLU A 661 69.54 -13.76 -53.77
N GLU A 662 69.47 -13.68 -55.10
CA GLU A 662 68.28 -13.20 -55.83
C GLU A 662 67.05 -14.11 -55.61
N GLU A 663 67.21 -15.44 -55.55
CA GLU A 663 66.09 -16.36 -55.27
C GLU A 663 65.59 -16.23 -53.82
N PHE A 664 66.47 -16.01 -52.85
CA PHE A 664 66.07 -15.79 -51.45
C PHE A 664 65.21 -14.53 -51.30
N PHE A 665 65.70 -13.39 -51.83
CA PHE A 665 65.03 -12.10 -51.67
C PHE A 665 63.75 -11.93 -52.53
N ARG A 666 63.41 -12.89 -53.40
CA ARG A 666 62.08 -12.96 -54.04
C ARG A 666 60.98 -13.43 -53.10
N ASN A 667 61.31 -14.23 -52.09
CA ASN A 667 60.34 -14.88 -51.21
C ASN A 667 60.39 -14.35 -49.76
N TYR A 668 61.51 -13.77 -49.33
CA TYR A 668 61.72 -13.30 -47.96
C TYR A 668 62.38 -11.91 -47.96
N SER A 669 61.90 -11.01 -47.11
CA SER A 669 62.32 -9.59 -47.10
C SER A 669 63.68 -9.33 -46.45
N GLU A 670 64.13 -10.20 -45.55
CA GLU A 670 65.35 -10.00 -44.75
C GLU A 670 66.00 -11.35 -44.39
N ARG A 671 67.32 -11.34 -44.10
CA ARG A 671 68.06 -12.52 -43.66
C ARG A 671 68.23 -12.54 -42.15
N VAL A 672 67.45 -13.39 -41.48
CA VAL A 672 67.69 -13.72 -40.06
C VAL A 672 68.93 -14.60 -39.95
N ILE A 673 69.90 -14.16 -39.14
CA ILE A 673 71.11 -14.93 -38.81
C ILE A 673 70.86 -15.61 -37.47
N PHE A 674 70.76 -16.95 -37.48
CA PHE A 674 70.63 -17.74 -36.26
C PHE A 674 72.01 -17.97 -35.62
N ALA A 675 72.09 -17.84 -34.30
CA ALA A 675 73.30 -18.14 -33.53
C ALA A 675 73.54 -19.65 -33.35
N ASP A 676 72.47 -20.44 -33.36
CA ASP A 676 72.48 -21.88 -33.13
C ASP A 676 72.52 -22.71 -34.43
N PRO A 677 72.99 -23.98 -34.37
CA PRO A 677 72.97 -24.89 -35.51
C PRO A 677 71.58 -25.04 -36.14
N LEU A 678 71.50 -24.86 -37.47
CA LEU A 678 70.23 -24.89 -38.24
C LEU A 678 69.31 -26.10 -37.95
N PRO A 679 69.77 -27.34 -37.67
CA PRO A 679 68.88 -28.44 -37.30
C PRO A 679 68.12 -28.22 -35.97
N ILE A 680 68.73 -27.52 -35.01
CA ILE A 680 68.13 -27.18 -33.72
C ILE A 680 67.10 -26.08 -33.92
N VAL A 681 67.46 -25.04 -34.69
CA VAL A 681 66.54 -23.96 -35.11
C VAL A 681 65.33 -24.54 -35.85
N GLN A 682 65.53 -25.51 -36.74
CA GLN A 682 64.45 -26.19 -37.45
C GLN A 682 63.51 -26.93 -36.49
N GLN A 683 64.04 -27.64 -35.49
CA GLN A 683 63.21 -28.28 -34.46
C GLN A 683 62.46 -27.27 -33.58
N GLN A 684 63.10 -26.15 -33.20
CA GLN A 684 62.47 -25.06 -32.46
C GLN A 684 61.30 -24.46 -33.24
N LEU A 685 61.54 -24.02 -34.48
CA LEU A 685 60.50 -23.47 -35.37
C LEU A 685 59.38 -24.47 -35.68
N GLN A 686 59.69 -25.77 -35.75
CA GLN A 686 58.69 -26.81 -35.93
C GLN A 686 57.80 -26.98 -34.69
N GLY A 687 58.40 -26.99 -33.48
CA GLY A 687 57.66 -27.01 -32.21
C GLY A 687 56.87 -25.72 -31.94
N GLU A 688 57.37 -24.56 -32.35
CA GLU A 688 56.62 -23.29 -32.34
C GLU A 688 55.42 -23.34 -33.29
N ARG A 689 55.62 -23.86 -34.51
CA ARG A 689 54.53 -24.04 -35.48
C ARG A 689 53.46 -25.01 -34.98
N GLU A 690 53.85 -26.10 -34.32
CA GLU A 690 52.90 -27.05 -33.71
C GLU A 690 52.13 -26.42 -32.53
N LYS A 691 52.79 -25.61 -31.69
CA LYS A 691 52.11 -24.81 -30.65
C LYS A 691 51.12 -23.80 -31.24
N LEU A 692 51.53 -23.04 -32.26
CA LEU A 692 50.67 -22.05 -32.93
C LEU A 692 49.48 -22.72 -33.64
N GLN A 693 49.66 -23.92 -34.20
CA GLN A 693 48.60 -24.72 -34.79
C GLN A 693 47.57 -25.14 -33.72
N GLN A 694 48.03 -25.70 -32.58
CA GLN A 694 47.17 -26.06 -31.45
C GLN A 694 46.46 -24.84 -30.84
N GLN A 695 47.16 -23.71 -30.70
CA GLN A 695 46.60 -22.46 -30.19
C GLN A 695 45.50 -21.92 -31.12
N LYS A 696 45.71 -22.00 -32.45
CA LYS A 696 44.67 -21.65 -33.43
C LYS A 696 43.46 -22.57 -33.31
N GLU A 697 43.66 -23.88 -33.25
CA GLU A 697 42.58 -24.87 -33.19
C GLU A 697 41.74 -24.70 -31.91
N TYR A 698 42.38 -24.50 -30.75
CA TYR A 698 41.70 -24.16 -29.50
C TYR A 698 40.90 -22.84 -29.59
N LEU A 699 41.49 -21.78 -30.15
CA LEU A 699 40.79 -20.50 -30.34
C LEU A 699 39.60 -20.63 -31.31
N GLN A 700 39.72 -21.48 -32.34
CA GLN A 700 38.64 -21.81 -33.27
C GLN A 700 37.46 -22.47 -32.52
N GLU A 701 37.74 -23.47 -31.67
CA GLU A 701 36.72 -24.12 -30.84
C GLU A 701 36.06 -23.17 -29.83
N GLN A 702 36.83 -22.29 -29.17
CA GLN A 702 36.26 -21.29 -28.26
C GLN A 702 35.38 -20.28 -29.01
N VAL A 703 35.79 -19.82 -30.19
CA VAL A 703 34.95 -18.94 -31.03
C VAL A 703 33.66 -19.66 -31.45
N ASP A 704 33.73 -20.91 -31.89
CA ASP A 704 32.56 -21.69 -32.28
C ASP A 704 31.63 -22.00 -31.09
N ARG A 705 32.18 -22.13 -29.87
CA ARG A 705 31.40 -22.28 -28.64
C ARG A 705 30.70 -20.97 -28.27
N VAL A 706 31.46 -19.89 -28.09
CA VAL A 706 30.95 -18.57 -27.69
C VAL A 706 29.94 -18.05 -28.71
N THR A 707 30.13 -18.30 -30.00
CA THR A 707 29.15 -17.92 -31.05
C THR A 707 27.82 -18.68 -30.91
N ARG A 708 27.84 -19.94 -30.48
CA ARG A 708 26.61 -20.71 -30.18
C ARG A 708 25.90 -20.19 -28.95
N GLU A 709 26.63 -19.95 -27.85
CA GLU A 709 26.08 -19.39 -26.61
C GLU A 709 25.50 -17.97 -26.85
N LEU A 710 26.22 -17.11 -27.57
CA LEU A 710 25.77 -15.78 -27.99
C LEU A 710 24.48 -15.83 -28.81
N ASN A 711 24.34 -16.79 -29.73
CA ASN A 711 23.15 -16.92 -30.56
C ASN A 711 21.93 -17.41 -29.77
N LEU A 712 22.11 -18.29 -28.78
CA LEU A 712 21.04 -18.68 -27.85
C LEU A 712 20.58 -17.50 -26.98
N ILE A 713 21.52 -16.71 -26.44
CA ILE A 713 21.23 -15.51 -25.65
C ILE A 713 20.50 -14.45 -26.49
N LYS A 714 20.89 -14.26 -27.76
CA LYS A 714 20.16 -13.38 -28.69
C LYS A 714 18.73 -13.86 -28.92
N GLN A 715 18.51 -15.14 -29.20
CA GLN A 715 17.15 -15.68 -29.39
C GLN A 715 16.28 -15.55 -28.13
N ALA A 716 16.87 -15.72 -26.93
CA ALA A 716 16.20 -15.49 -25.66
C ALA A 716 15.80 -14.00 -25.48
N ARG A 717 16.72 -13.07 -25.78
CA ARG A 717 16.47 -11.63 -25.75
C ARG A 717 15.41 -11.19 -26.77
N ASP A 718 15.55 -11.60 -28.04
CA ASP A 718 14.60 -11.33 -29.13
C ASP A 718 13.19 -11.88 -28.85
N SER A 719 13.08 -12.90 -27.99
CA SER A 719 11.81 -13.41 -27.46
C SER A 719 11.29 -12.47 -26.38
N LEU A 720 12.07 -12.18 -25.35
CA LEU A 720 11.67 -11.29 -24.24
C LEU A 720 11.25 -9.89 -24.71
N GLU A 721 11.96 -9.26 -25.65
CA GLU A 721 11.59 -7.95 -26.20
C GLU A 721 10.19 -7.99 -26.84
N LYS A 722 9.91 -8.98 -27.71
CA LYS A 722 8.58 -9.18 -28.33
C LYS A 722 7.48 -9.57 -27.35
N LYS A 723 7.83 -10.14 -26.19
CA LYS A 723 6.86 -10.39 -25.12
C LYS A 723 6.61 -9.12 -24.32
N ASN A 724 7.61 -8.26 -24.10
CA ASN A 724 7.40 -6.97 -23.46
C ASN A 724 6.39 -6.12 -24.25
N GLU A 725 6.50 -6.05 -25.58
CA GLU A 725 5.54 -5.34 -26.46
C GLU A 725 4.06 -5.74 -26.24
N ARG A 726 3.77 -6.89 -25.62
CA ARG A 726 2.41 -7.38 -25.33
C ARG A 726 2.04 -7.32 -23.84
N PHE A 727 3.03 -7.29 -22.96
CA PHE A 727 2.84 -7.49 -21.52
C PHE A 727 3.32 -6.33 -20.64
N ASP A 728 4.25 -5.49 -21.12
CA ASP A 728 4.94 -4.40 -20.42
C ASP A 728 5.41 -4.75 -19.01
N PHE A 729 6.51 -5.50 -18.95
CA PHE A 729 7.20 -5.91 -17.74
C PHE A 729 8.58 -5.23 -17.55
N LEU A 730 8.94 -4.28 -18.42
CA LEU A 730 10.16 -3.46 -18.35
C LEU A 730 10.00 -1.98 -17.90
N PRO A 731 8.81 -1.40 -17.63
CA PRO A 731 8.71 -0.07 -17.00
C PRO A 731 9.40 0.01 -15.63
N GLU A 732 9.97 1.18 -15.29
CA GLU A 732 10.63 1.46 -13.98
C GLU A 732 9.69 1.31 -12.77
N GLU A 733 8.37 1.27 -13.02
CA GLU A 733 7.32 1.07 -12.03
C GLU A 733 7.21 -0.38 -11.52
N ILE A 734 7.89 -1.33 -12.18
CA ILE A 734 7.84 -2.77 -11.89
C ILE A 734 9.13 -3.20 -11.17
N SER A 735 9.00 -3.53 -9.89
CA SER A 735 10.13 -3.96 -9.06
C SER A 735 10.78 -5.26 -9.55
N GLU A 736 12.12 -5.26 -9.61
CA GLU A 736 12.91 -6.47 -9.87
C GLU A 736 12.66 -7.56 -8.81
N CYS A 737 12.76 -8.83 -9.21
CA CYS A 737 12.49 -9.98 -8.36
C CYS A 737 13.55 -11.07 -8.57
N ASP A 738 14.04 -11.65 -7.48
CA ASP A 738 15.00 -12.75 -7.51
C ASP A 738 14.45 -13.95 -8.31
N LEU A 739 15.22 -14.43 -9.28
CA LEU A 739 14.90 -15.65 -10.00
C LEU A 739 14.92 -16.85 -9.02
N PRO A 740 13.92 -17.75 -9.05
CA PRO A 740 13.99 -18.97 -8.24
C PRO A 740 15.24 -19.78 -8.57
N ALA A 741 15.91 -20.37 -7.57
CA ALA A 741 17.19 -21.05 -7.76
C ALA A 741 17.16 -22.20 -8.80
N THR A 742 16.00 -22.81 -9.05
CA THR A 742 15.80 -23.77 -10.15
C THR A 742 15.88 -23.11 -11.52
N VAL A 743 15.27 -21.93 -11.66
CA VAL A 743 15.29 -21.12 -12.88
C VAL A 743 16.70 -20.57 -13.15
N GLU A 744 17.38 -20.09 -12.11
CA GLU A 744 18.78 -19.62 -12.16
C GLU A 744 19.74 -20.73 -12.64
N GLN A 745 19.49 -21.98 -12.26
CA GLN A 745 20.28 -23.16 -12.68
C GLN A 745 19.93 -23.66 -14.09
N GLU A 746 18.67 -23.57 -14.52
CA GLU A 746 18.22 -24.08 -15.83
C GLU A 746 18.39 -23.08 -16.99
N PHE A 747 18.29 -21.77 -16.70
CA PHE A 747 18.36 -20.71 -17.72
C PHE A 747 19.64 -20.73 -18.58
N PRO A 748 20.85 -21.02 -18.06
CA PRO A 748 22.07 -21.13 -18.90
C PRO A 748 22.00 -22.25 -19.95
N TYR A 749 21.18 -23.28 -19.72
CA TYR A 749 21.08 -24.45 -20.60
C TYR A 749 19.83 -24.45 -21.48
N ARG A 750 18.73 -23.83 -21.04
CA ARG A 750 17.41 -23.86 -21.71
C ARG A 750 16.63 -22.53 -21.63
N PRO A 751 17.23 -21.38 -21.99
CA PRO A 751 16.64 -20.07 -21.70
C PRO A 751 15.27 -19.87 -22.37
N ILE A 752 15.08 -20.39 -23.59
CA ILE A 752 13.83 -20.23 -24.36
C ILE A 752 12.64 -20.92 -23.66
N GLN A 753 12.81 -22.15 -23.17
CA GLN A 753 11.72 -22.89 -22.50
C GLN A 753 11.29 -22.21 -21.19
N VAL A 754 12.27 -21.77 -20.40
CA VAL A 754 12.04 -20.98 -19.18
C VAL A 754 11.23 -19.71 -19.47
N ILE A 755 11.61 -18.97 -20.52
CA ILE A 755 10.89 -17.75 -20.95
C ILE A 755 9.45 -18.09 -21.36
N GLU A 756 9.23 -19.15 -22.13
CA GLU A 756 7.89 -19.55 -22.57
C GLU A 756 6.96 -19.93 -21.40
N GLU A 757 7.46 -20.67 -20.39
CA GLU A 757 6.68 -21.01 -19.19
C GLU A 757 6.31 -19.79 -18.34
N HIS A 758 7.26 -18.87 -18.12
CA HIS A 758 6.98 -17.64 -17.35
C HIS A 758 6.02 -16.71 -18.09
N VAL A 759 6.16 -16.60 -19.42
CA VAL A 759 5.23 -15.85 -20.28
C VAL A 759 3.83 -16.47 -20.29
N GLN A 760 3.70 -17.80 -20.21
CA GLN A 760 2.39 -18.44 -20.13
C GLN A 760 1.68 -18.07 -18.81
N LYS A 761 2.38 -18.20 -17.67
CA LYS A 761 1.85 -17.81 -16.34
C LYS A 761 1.43 -16.32 -16.31
N LEU A 762 2.24 -15.45 -16.92
CA LEU A 762 1.94 -14.02 -17.07
C LEU A 762 0.68 -13.77 -17.92
N GLN A 763 0.48 -14.56 -18.99
CA GLN A 763 -0.72 -14.48 -19.82
C GLN A 763 -1.96 -15.00 -19.09
N GLU A 764 -1.83 -16.06 -18.29
CA GLU A 764 -2.92 -16.59 -17.44
C GLU A 764 -3.34 -15.53 -16.41
N GLN A 765 -2.40 -14.93 -15.68
CA GLN A 765 -2.68 -13.84 -14.73
C GLN A 765 -3.29 -12.59 -15.39
N LYS A 766 -2.82 -12.20 -16.59
CA LYS A 766 -3.40 -11.05 -17.33
C LYS A 766 -4.84 -11.34 -17.80
N ASN A 767 -5.19 -12.60 -18.06
CA ASN A 767 -6.56 -13.01 -18.36
C ASN A 767 -7.46 -12.99 -17.10
N GLU A 768 -6.95 -13.46 -15.94
CA GLU A 768 -7.68 -13.38 -14.66
C GLU A 768 -7.95 -11.93 -14.26
N LEU A 769 -6.95 -11.06 -14.38
CA LEU A 769 -7.09 -9.62 -14.12
C LEU A 769 -8.17 -8.99 -15.01
N ALA A 770 -8.19 -9.31 -16.31
CA ALA A 770 -9.22 -8.83 -17.22
C ALA A 770 -10.64 -9.30 -16.83
N GLN A 771 -10.80 -10.54 -16.35
CA GLN A 771 -12.09 -11.04 -15.85
C GLN A 771 -12.52 -10.33 -14.56
N GLN A 772 -11.57 -10.02 -13.65
CA GLN A 772 -11.86 -9.27 -12.43
C GLN A 772 -12.24 -7.81 -12.72
N ILE A 773 -11.61 -7.17 -13.71
CA ILE A 773 -11.99 -5.83 -14.18
C ILE A 773 -13.41 -5.86 -14.79
N GLU A 774 -13.74 -6.84 -15.64
CA GLU A 774 -15.10 -6.95 -16.19
C GLU A 774 -16.16 -7.20 -15.11
N TYR A 775 -15.83 -7.99 -14.08
CA TYR A 775 -16.68 -8.19 -12.91
C TYR A 775 -16.86 -6.89 -12.09
N LEU A 776 -15.76 -6.16 -11.85
CA LEU A 776 -15.76 -4.87 -11.16
C LEU A 776 -16.68 -3.86 -11.88
N ASP A 777 -16.56 -3.75 -13.20
CA ASP A 777 -17.39 -2.84 -14.00
C ASP A 777 -18.87 -3.23 -14.00
N ARG A 778 -19.19 -4.52 -14.03
CA ARG A 778 -20.58 -5.01 -13.89
C ARG A 778 -21.18 -4.58 -12.54
N GLU A 779 -20.43 -4.70 -11.44
CA GLU A 779 -20.89 -4.27 -10.11
C GLU A 779 -20.89 -2.74 -9.93
N LYS A 780 -19.90 -2.00 -10.48
CA LYS A 780 -19.94 -0.52 -10.54
C LYS A 780 -21.20 -0.03 -11.25
N ASN A 781 -21.55 -0.63 -12.40
CA ASN A 781 -22.77 -0.32 -13.14
C ASN A 781 -24.05 -0.71 -12.37
N ARG A 782 -24.06 -1.84 -11.67
CA ARG A 782 -25.18 -2.27 -10.81
C ARG A 782 -25.45 -1.27 -9.68
N VAL A 783 -24.41 -0.81 -8.99
CA VAL A 783 -24.52 0.22 -7.93
C VAL A 783 -24.99 1.56 -8.50
N ASN A 784 -24.44 1.99 -9.64
CA ASN A 784 -24.87 3.21 -10.33
C ASN A 784 -26.37 3.16 -10.69
N ASN A 785 -26.83 2.06 -11.30
CA ASN A 785 -28.23 1.86 -11.66
C ASN A 785 -29.15 1.86 -10.43
N PHE A 786 -28.75 1.19 -9.34
CA PHE A 786 -29.48 1.23 -8.07
C PHE A 786 -29.62 2.67 -7.53
N CYS A 787 -28.53 3.44 -7.50
CA CYS A 787 -28.57 4.83 -7.03
C CYS A 787 -29.38 5.75 -7.94
N GLN A 788 -29.43 5.51 -9.25
CA GLN A 788 -30.29 6.28 -10.18
C GLN A 788 -31.78 5.97 -10.02
N GLN A 789 -32.13 4.72 -9.67
CA GLN A 789 -33.52 4.27 -9.56
C GLN A 789 -34.12 4.45 -8.15
N GLN A 790 -33.34 4.17 -7.09
CA GLN A 790 -33.86 4.00 -5.72
C GLN A 790 -33.47 5.14 -4.76
N VAL A 791 -32.44 5.94 -5.06
CA VAL A 791 -31.96 7.01 -4.15
C VAL A 791 -32.48 8.38 -4.57
N SER A 792 -33.47 8.89 -3.84
CA SER A 792 -34.15 10.16 -4.15
C SER A 792 -33.31 11.42 -3.91
N ASP A 793 -32.35 11.42 -2.96
CA ASP A 793 -31.48 12.59 -2.75
C ASP A 793 -30.42 12.71 -3.85
N PRO A 794 -30.44 13.79 -4.67
CA PRO A 794 -29.44 14.00 -5.71
C PRO A 794 -28.02 14.21 -5.16
N LYS A 795 -27.85 14.65 -3.90
CA LYS A 795 -26.52 14.83 -3.30
C LYS A 795 -25.88 13.50 -2.90
N LEU A 796 -26.63 12.58 -2.27
CA LEU A 796 -26.18 11.22 -2.02
C LEU A 796 -25.98 10.45 -3.32
N ARG A 797 -26.91 10.55 -4.29
CA ARG A 797 -26.76 9.93 -5.62
C ARG A 797 -25.46 10.36 -6.30
N LYS A 798 -25.18 11.66 -6.36
CA LYS A 798 -23.95 12.18 -6.96
C LYS A 798 -22.69 11.74 -6.18
N MET A 799 -22.74 11.75 -4.85
CA MET A 799 -21.63 11.28 -4.02
C MET A 799 -21.29 9.79 -4.25
N VAL A 800 -22.24 8.97 -4.70
CA VAL A 800 -21.93 7.59 -5.15
C VAL A 800 -21.32 7.58 -6.54
N THR A 801 -21.90 8.30 -7.52
CA THR A 801 -21.34 8.30 -8.89
C THR A 801 -19.90 8.85 -8.92
N ASP A 802 -19.62 9.90 -8.16
CA ASP A 802 -18.29 10.51 -8.06
C ASP A 802 -17.28 9.59 -7.35
N GLY A 803 -17.75 8.62 -6.55
CA GLY A 803 -16.91 7.63 -5.87
C GLY A 803 -16.63 6.36 -6.67
N LEU A 804 -17.53 5.98 -7.58
CA LEU A 804 -17.35 4.83 -8.47
C LEU A 804 -16.25 5.07 -9.53
N SER A 805 -15.86 6.32 -9.75
CA SER A 805 -14.73 6.72 -10.62
C SER A 805 -13.35 6.61 -9.97
N TYR A 806 -13.23 6.29 -8.68
CA TYR A 806 -11.92 6.00 -8.09
C TYR A 806 -11.38 4.64 -8.56
N GLU A 807 -10.05 4.57 -8.72
CA GLU A 807 -9.31 3.37 -9.14
C GLU A 807 -8.35 2.87 -8.05
N ASP A 808 -7.78 3.77 -7.24
CA ASP A 808 -6.98 3.37 -6.06
C ASP A 808 -7.85 2.81 -4.91
N TYR A 809 -7.32 1.79 -4.25
CA TYR A 809 -7.97 1.12 -3.13
C TYR A 809 -8.07 1.99 -1.87
N GLN A 810 -7.07 2.85 -1.57
CA GLN A 810 -7.14 3.75 -0.42
C GLN A 810 -8.15 4.88 -0.66
N GLU A 811 -8.19 5.44 -1.86
CA GLU A 811 -9.21 6.41 -2.26
C GLU A 811 -10.62 5.84 -2.15
N VAL A 812 -10.88 4.67 -2.78
CA VAL A 812 -12.16 3.94 -2.68
C VAL A 812 -12.53 3.65 -1.22
N TRP A 813 -11.58 3.24 -0.38
CA TRP A 813 -11.86 2.98 1.03
C TRP A 813 -12.20 4.27 1.80
N SER A 814 -11.45 5.35 1.59
CA SER A 814 -11.71 6.64 2.23
C SER A 814 -13.07 7.22 1.84
N TRP A 815 -13.47 7.02 0.57
CA TRP A 815 -14.80 7.36 0.07
C TRP A 815 -15.88 6.50 0.75
N ARG A 816 -15.69 5.17 0.83
CA ARG A 816 -16.63 4.25 1.51
C ARG A 816 -16.88 4.69 2.96
N THR A 817 -15.83 5.02 3.72
CA THR A 817 -15.96 5.48 5.11
C THR A 817 -16.76 6.77 5.19
N ARG A 818 -16.38 7.81 4.43
CA ARG A 818 -17.10 9.10 4.39
C ARG A 818 -18.55 8.96 3.95
N MET A 819 -18.84 8.07 3.00
CA MET A 819 -20.19 7.77 2.54
C MET A 819 -21.01 7.08 3.64
N THR A 820 -20.40 6.14 4.38
CA THR A 820 -21.04 5.43 5.51
C THR A 820 -21.37 6.40 6.65
N GLU A 821 -20.43 7.27 7.03
CA GLU A 821 -20.64 8.36 8.00
C GLU A 821 -21.77 9.30 7.56
N ARG A 822 -21.80 9.68 6.28
CA ARG A 822 -22.83 10.57 5.75
C ARG A 822 -24.21 9.93 5.72
N ILE A 823 -24.32 8.67 5.27
CA ILE A 823 -25.57 7.91 5.34
C ILE A 823 -26.03 7.82 6.79
N ALA A 824 -25.16 7.45 7.72
CA ALA A 824 -25.48 7.38 9.15
C ALA A 824 -26.01 8.71 9.72
N LYS A 825 -25.41 9.84 9.32
CA LYS A 825 -25.86 11.19 9.73
C LYS A 825 -27.19 11.60 9.08
N THR A 826 -27.41 11.26 7.81
CA THR A 826 -28.69 11.52 7.11
C THR A 826 -29.81 10.64 7.67
N VAL A 827 -29.53 9.38 8.00
CA VAL A 827 -30.48 8.49 8.71
C VAL A 827 -30.83 9.09 10.07
N ARG A 828 -29.85 9.48 10.88
CA ARG A 828 -30.11 10.14 12.18
C ARG A 828 -30.97 11.39 12.02
N MET A 829 -30.68 12.24 11.04
CA MET A 829 -31.50 13.44 10.77
C MET A 829 -32.95 13.08 10.49
N PHE A 830 -33.22 12.08 9.64
CA PHE A 830 -34.58 11.64 9.36
C PHE A 830 -35.24 10.89 10.54
N GLU A 831 -34.48 10.11 11.32
CA GLU A 831 -34.97 9.50 12.57
C GLU A 831 -35.39 10.59 13.60
N ASP A 832 -34.62 11.68 13.69
CA ASP A 832 -34.90 12.83 14.57
C ASP A 832 -36.09 13.68 14.04
N ASP A 833 -36.13 14.00 12.74
CA ASP A 833 -37.23 14.73 12.07
C ASP A 833 -38.57 13.96 12.19
N MET A 834 -38.57 12.63 12.01
CA MET A 834 -39.76 11.79 12.19
C MET A 834 -40.30 11.84 13.62
N ARG A 835 -39.44 11.92 14.64
CA ARG A 835 -39.86 11.98 16.05
C ARG A 835 -40.49 13.32 16.43
N GLU A 836 -39.98 14.42 15.89
CA GLU A 836 -40.64 15.72 16.07
C GLU A 836 -41.95 15.78 15.27
N HIS A 837 -42.05 15.18 14.08
CA HIS A 837 -43.32 15.07 13.36
C HIS A 837 -44.37 14.20 14.09
N ASP A 838 -44.00 13.08 14.72
CA ASP A 838 -44.92 12.29 15.58
C ASP A 838 -45.46 13.15 16.74
N ARG A 839 -44.60 13.98 17.32
CA ARG A 839 -44.93 14.93 18.39
C ARG A 839 -45.79 16.11 17.91
N GLU A 840 -45.52 16.66 16.72
CA GLU A 840 -46.34 17.68 16.07
C GLU A 840 -47.75 17.15 15.74
N LEU A 841 -47.85 15.89 15.28
CA LEU A 841 -49.12 15.23 15.00
C LEU A 841 -49.98 15.09 16.26
N GLN A 842 -49.38 14.67 17.39
CA GLN A 842 -50.10 14.60 18.68
C GLN A 842 -50.47 15.99 19.23
N GLN A 843 -49.64 17.01 19.00
CA GLN A 843 -50.04 18.41 19.27
C GLN A 843 -51.21 18.83 18.38
N PHE A 844 -51.20 18.51 17.08
CA PHE A 844 -52.27 18.83 16.14
C PHE A 844 -53.61 18.17 16.54
N ILE A 845 -53.61 16.89 16.93
CA ILE A 845 -54.80 16.20 17.46
C ILE A 845 -55.36 16.91 18.71
N ASN A 846 -54.50 17.31 19.64
CA ASN A 846 -54.93 18.06 20.84
C ASN A 846 -55.47 19.47 20.49
N HIS A 847 -54.88 20.17 19.52
CA HIS A 847 -55.39 21.46 19.03
C HIS A 847 -56.75 21.30 18.32
N LEU A 848 -56.94 20.27 17.48
CA LEU A 848 -58.23 19.94 16.87
C LEU A 848 -59.29 19.67 17.93
N TYR A 849 -58.97 18.85 18.94
CA TYR A 849 -59.89 18.56 20.05
C TYR A 849 -60.29 19.83 20.80
N GLY A 850 -59.32 20.67 21.19
CA GLY A 850 -59.58 21.95 21.88
C GLY A 850 -60.46 22.88 21.06
N TYR A 851 -60.19 23.01 19.74
CA TYR A 851 -61.02 23.78 18.82
C TYR A 851 -62.47 23.25 18.74
N LEU A 852 -62.68 21.93 18.68
CA LEU A 852 -64.01 21.33 18.62
C LEU A 852 -64.80 21.50 19.92
N VAL A 853 -64.14 21.41 21.07
CA VAL A 853 -64.72 21.73 22.39
C VAL A 853 -65.15 23.20 22.45
N THR A 854 -64.28 24.12 22.01
CA THR A 854 -64.63 25.55 21.90
C THR A 854 -65.82 25.77 20.98
N LEU A 855 -65.83 25.17 19.79
CA LEU A 855 -66.90 25.29 18.79
C LEU A 855 -68.24 24.79 19.36
N ALA A 856 -68.28 23.62 20.00
CA ALA A 856 -69.49 23.13 20.67
C ALA A 856 -69.91 23.99 21.87
N GLY A 857 -68.96 24.63 22.57
CA GLY A 857 -69.23 25.67 23.56
C GLY A 857 -69.96 26.87 22.97
N GLU A 858 -69.46 27.44 21.87
CA GLU A 858 -70.09 28.57 21.18
C GLU A 858 -71.47 28.22 20.61
N LEU A 859 -71.65 27.02 20.06
CA LEU A 859 -72.98 26.54 19.60
C LEU A 859 -74.00 26.51 20.76
N ARG A 860 -73.59 26.13 21.97
CA ARG A 860 -74.44 26.18 23.18
C ARG A 860 -74.70 27.62 23.67
N LEU A 861 -73.95 28.62 23.21
CA LEU A 861 -74.18 30.03 23.54
C LEU A 861 -75.13 30.76 22.58
N ILE A 862 -75.29 30.30 21.33
CA ILE A 862 -76.21 30.91 20.34
C ILE A 862 -77.67 31.01 20.87
N PRO A 863 -78.28 29.96 21.47
CA PRO A 863 -79.61 30.05 22.11
C PRO A 863 -79.78 31.27 23.03
N ARG A 864 -78.77 31.56 23.87
CA ARG A 864 -78.77 32.68 24.83
C ARG A 864 -78.75 34.07 24.17
N LYS A 865 -78.41 34.14 22.88
CA LYS A 865 -78.47 35.36 22.05
C LYS A 865 -79.80 35.52 21.31
N THR A 866 -80.72 34.55 21.46
CA THR A 866 -82.11 34.54 20.97
C THR A 866 -83.13 34.74 22.10
N ARG A 867 -82.72 35.37 23.20
CA ARG A 867 -83.58 35.64 24.37
C ARG A 867 -84.39 36.91 24.16
N VAL A 868 -85.68 36.84 24.48
CA VAL A 868 -86.61 37.98 24.50
C VAL A 868 -87.31 38.05 25.86
N LYS A 869 -87.67 39.25 26.31
CA LYS A 869 -88.42 39.44 27.56
C LYS A 869 -89.92 39.27 27.29
N VAL A 870 -90.55 38.36 28.03
CA VAL A 870 -91.97 38.02 27.93
C VAL A 870 -92.54 38.05 29.34
N GLU A 871 -93.50 38.94 29.58
CA GLU A 871 -93.99 39.27 30.93
C GLU A 871 -92.80 39.71 31.82
N GLU A 872 -92.59 39.08 32.97
CA GLU A 872 -91.42 39.32 33.84
C GLU A 872 -90.22 38.38 33.53
N SER A 873 -90.35 37.47 32.57
CA SER A 873 -89.41 36.38 32.32
C SER A 873 -88.60 36.55 31.03
N TRP A 874 -87.34 36.12 31.01
CA TRP A 874 -86.57 35.99 29.77
C TRP A 874 -86.72 34.57 29.21
N LYS A 875 -87.21 34.44 27.98
CA LYS A 875 -87.41 33.15 27.30
C LYS A 875 -86.52 33.05 26.05
N GLU A 876 -85.82 31.93 25.90
CA GLU A 876 -85.05 31.61 24.68
C GLU A 876 -85.99 31.16 23.56
N ILE A 877 -85.87 31.74 22.36
CA ILE A 877 -86.70 31.35 21.21
C ILE A 877 -86.22 30.02 20.65
N PHE A 878 -84.90 29.83 20.54
CA PHE A 878 -84.27 28.58 20.09
C PHE A 878 -83.61 27.85 21.24
N ILE A 879 -83.62 26.52 21.18
CA ILE A 879 -82.90 25.63 22.10
C ILE A 879 -82.05 24.70 21.23
N PHE A 880 -80.75 24.67 21.46
CA PHE A 880 -79.82 23.78 20.75
C PHE A 880 -79.36 22.68 21.71
N GLU A 881 -79.86 21.46 21.51
CA GLU A 881 -79.43 20.27 22.24
C GLU A 881 -78.17 19.72 21.54
N VAL A 882 -77.02 20.35 21.83
CA VAL A 882 -75.69 19.95 21.36
C VAL A 882 -75.17 18.80 22.23
N PRO A 883 -74.98 17.58 21.69
CA PRO A 883 -74.48 16.44 22.45
C PRO A 883 -73.18 16.74 23.21
N SER A 884 -73.00 16.08 24.36
CA SER A 884 -71.70 15.94 25.00
C SER A 884 -71.04 14.62 24.58
N TRP A 885 -69.71 14.63 24.62
CA TRP A 885 -68.83 13.48 24.48
C TRP A 885 -67.86 13.47 25.67
N ASP A 886 -67.27 12.32 25.97
CA ASP A 886 -66.15 12.23 26.90
C ASP A 886 -64.87 12.72 26.22
N GLU A 887 -63.98 13.39 26.95
CA GLU A 887 -62.74 13.95 26.39
C GLU A 887 -61.88 12.89 25.71
N LYS A 888 -61.74 11.73 26.35
CA LYS A 888 -60.82 10.67 25.96
C LYS A 888 -61.38 9.94 24.73
N GLU A 889 -62.65 9.57 24.82
CA GLU A 889 -63.44 9.01 23.71
C GLU A 889 -63.47 9.96 22.48
N GLY A 890 -63.45 11.27 22.71
CA GLY A 890 -63.34 12.30 21.67
C GLY A 890 -61.95 12.36 21.02
N LYS A 891 -60.87 12.41 21.81
CA LYS A 891 -59.49 12.43 21.28
C LYS A 891 -59.14 11.18 20.50
N ALA A 892 -59.47 9.99 21.01
CA ALA A 892 -59.17 8.75 20.31
C ALA A 892 -59.88 8.63 18.95
N ARG A 893 -61.15 9.07 18.85
CA ARG A 893 -61.83 9.11 17.54
C ARG A 893 -61.18 10.10 16.56
N LEU A 894 -60.60 11.20 17.03
CA LEU A 894 -59.82 12.11 16.19
C LEU A 894 -58.50 11.46 15.76
N GLN A 895 -57.82 10.74 16.65
CA GLN A 895 -56.61 9.98 16.35
C GLN A 895 -56.87 8.89 15.31
N SER A 896 -57.88 8.03 15.48
CA SER A 896 -58.25 7.02 14.47
C SER A 896 -58.67 7.63 13.12
N HIS A 897 -59.25 8.84 13.11
CA HIS A 897 -59.57 9.56 11.86
C HIS A 897 -58.33 10.16 11.19
N VAL A 898 -57.37 10.69 11.96
CA VAL A 898 -56.07 11.16 11.45
C VAL A 898 -55.23 9.99 10.92
N ASP A 899 -55.20 8.87 11.64
CA ASP A 899 -54.52 7.65 11.22
C ASP A 899 -55.18 7.06 9.96
N TRP A 900 -56.52 7.14 9.83
CA TRP A 900 -57.21 6.82 8.58
C TRP A 900 -56.83 7.76 7.43
N ILE A 901 -56.75 9.08 7.67
CA ILE A 901 -56.30 10.07 6.66
C ILE A 901 -54.89 9.72 6.15
N ILE A 902 -53.95 9.40 7.05
CA ILE A 902 -52.57 9.01 6.70
C ILE A 902 -52.60 7.77 5.81
N ASN A 903 -53.28 6.71 6.24
CA ASN A 903 -53.44 5.46 5.46
C ASN A 903 -54.14 5.66 4.10
N GLN A 904 -54.96 6.72 3.92
CA GLN A 904 -55.48 7.08 2.59
C GLN A 904 -54.42 7.76 1.72
N ILE A 905 -53.67 8.73 2.26
CA ILE A 905 -52.67 9.52 1.54
C ILE A 905 -51.48 8.65 1.09
N GLU A 906 -51.07 7.69 1.90
CA GLU A 906 -50.06 6.68 1.55
C GLU A 906 -50.50 5.75 0.41
N GLY A 907 -51.81 5.67 0.14
CA GLY A 907 -52.39 4.85 -0.91
C GLY A 907 -51.98 5.29 -2.32
N PRO A 908 -51.86 4.36 -3.28
CA PRO A 908 -51.34 4.63 -4.63
C PRO A 908 -52.21 5.59 -5.47
N HIS A 909 -53.40 5.97 -5.00
CA HIS A 909 -54.27 6.94 -5.66
C HIS A 909 -53.67 8.36 -5.70
N TYR A 910 -52.81 8.71 -4.74
CA TYR A 910 -52.21 10.04 -4.64
C TYR A 910 -50.83 10.14 -5.32
N ARG A 911 -50.42 9.11 -6.08
CA ARG A 911 -49.14 9.07 -6.82
C ARG A 911 -49.40 9.02 -8.32
N ASP A 912 -48.64 9.81 -9.08
CA ASP A 912 -48.69 9.83 -10.54
C ASP A 912 -47.92 8.65 -11.18
N GLU A 913 -47.96 8.54 -12.52
CA GLU A 913 -47.27 7.49 -13.28
C GLU A 913 -45.72 7.53 -13.14
N SER A 914 -45.16 8.61 -12.58
CA SER A 914 -43.74 8.74 -12.22
C SER A 914 -43.45 8.43 -10.74
N GLY A 915 -44.47 8.04 -9.96
CA GLY A 915 -44.38 7.75 -8.53
C GLY A 915 -44.43 8.98 -7.63
N LYS A 916 -44.77 10.15 -8.16
CA LYS A 916 -44.71 11.45 -7.46
C LYS A 916 -46.05 11.86 -6.88
N GLU A 917 -46.04 12.54 -5.74
CA GLU A 917 -47.26 12.89 -4.98
C GLU A 917 -48.03 14.07 -5.61
N ASP A 918 -49.34 13.89 -5.85
CA ASP A 918 -50.24 14.98 -6.25
C ASP A 918 -50.72 15.77 -5.01
N TYR A 919 -49.90 16.74 -4.60
CA TYR A 919 -50.23 17.68 -3.53
C TYR A 919 -51.53 18.47 -3.78
N GLY A 920 -51.96 18.65 -5.04
CA GLY A 920 -53.21 19.31 -5.38
C GLY A 920 -54.43 18.46 -5.01
N LEU A 921 -54.38 17.16 -5.30
CA LEU A 921 -55.40 16.18 -4.91
C LEU A 921 -55.38 15.96 -3.38
N ILE A 922 -54.20 15.77 -2.78
CA ILE A 922 -54.04 15.58 -1.32
C ILE A 922 -54.63 16.79 -0.56
N HIS A 923 -54.28 18.03 -0.94
CA HIS A 923 -54.78 19.24 -0.28
C HIS A 923 -56.30 19.38 -0.39
N LYS A 924 -56.88 19.05 -1.54
CA LYS A 924 -58.33 19.11 -1.81
C LYS A 924 -59.14 18.16 -0.93
N ASP A 925 -58.69 16.91 -0.74
CA ASP A 925 -59.41 15.95 0.12
C ASP A 925 -59.06 16.10 1.62
N LEU A 926 -57.86 16.59 1.98
CA LEU A 926 -57.59 17.08 3.35
C LEU A 926 -58.55 18.20 3.77
N LEU A 927 -58.79 19.19 2.90
CA LEU A 927 -59.77 20.28 3.10
C LEU A 927 -61.22 19.80 3.23
N LYS A 928 -61.50 18.52 2.96
CA LYS A 928 -62.80 17.86 3.08
C LYS A 928 -62.87 16.97 4.32
N TRP A 929 -61.81 16.24 4.63
CA TRP A 929 -61.75 15.38 5.82
C TRP A 929 -61.55 16.12 7.14
N LEU A 930 -60.90 17.29 7.11
CA LEU A 930 -60.65 18.15 8.28
C LEU A 930 -61.72 19.23 8.50
N GLN A 931 -62.86 19.17 7.80
CA GLN A 931 -63.94 20.14 7.99
C GLN A 931 -64.57 20.02 9.37
N SER A 932 -64.78 21.15 10.06
CA SER A 932 -65.33 21.18 11.43
C SER A 932 -66.67 20.44 11.55
N GLN A 933 -67.48 20.39 10.49
CA GLN A 933 -68.74 19.62 10.46
C GLN A 933 -68.50 18.09 10.57
N GLN A 934 -67.53 17.57 9.82
CA GLN A 934 -67.16 16.16 9.83
C GLN A 934 -66.47 15.78 11.15
N LEU A 935 -65.53 16.61 11.61
CA LEU A 935 -64.83 16.39 12.88
C LEU A 935 -65.77 16.44 14.10
N LEU A 936 -66.74 17.35 14.13
CA LEU A 936 -67.80 17.36 15.15
C LEU A 936 -68.63 16.06 15.11
N ARG A 937 -69.03 15.61 13.91
CA ARG A 937 -69.82 14.38 13.74
C ARG A 937 -69.10 13.14 14.28
N ILE A 938 -67.78 13.09 14.08
CA ILE A 938 -66.88 12.04 14.60
C ILE A 938 -66.87 12.05 16.13
N VAL A 939 -66.52 13.17 16.79
CA VAL A 939 -66.45 13.21 18.27
C VAL A 939 -67.82 13.01 18.94
N MET A 940 -68.91 13.44 18.30
CA MET A 940 -70.28 13.22 18.80
C MET A 940 -70.80 11.79 18.59
N ASN A 941 -70.05 10.89 17.94
CA ASN A 941 -70.46 9.53 17.59
C ASN A 941 -71.80 9.49 16.82
N ASP A 942 -71.86 10.22 15.70
CA ASP A 942 -73.04 10.38 14.83
C ASP A 942 -74.29 11.02 15.49
N LYS A 943 -74.25 11.38 16.77
CA LYS A 943 -75.37 12.05 17.47
C LYS A 943 -75.62 13.42 16.84
N THR A 944 -76.81 13.60 16.27
CA THR A 944 -77.24 14.86 15.67
C THR A 944 -77.53 15.94 16.72
N ILE A 945 -77.11 17.18 16.44
CA ILE A 945 -77.51 18.35 17.21
C ILE A 945 -79.00 18.61 16.95
N LYS A 946 -79.84 18.54 18.00
CA LYS A 946 -81.28 18.75 17.85
C LYS A 946 -81.61 20.22 18.11
N VAL A 947 -82.23 20.87 17.13
CA VAL A 947 -82.71 22.25 17.26
C VAL A 947 -84.21 22.23 17.55
N LYS A 948 -84.62 22.98 18.56
CA LYS A 948 -86.03 23.23 18.89
C LYS A 948 -86.30 24.73 18.91
N CYS A 949 -87.53 25.12 18.62
CA CYS A 949 -87.98 26.52 18.58
C CYS A 949 -89.33 26.67 19.27
N ARG A 950 -89.48 27.74 20.06
CA ARG A 950 -90.78 28.16 20.59
C ARG A 950 -91.50 29.00 19.52
N LYS A 951 -92.81 28.81 19.38
CA LYS A 951 -93.65 29.65 18.52
C LYS A 951 -93.92 30.96 19.25
N VAL A 952 -93.75 32.08 18.57
CA VAL A 952 -94.17 33.41 19.05
C VAL A 952 -95.49 33.75 18.35
N THR A 953 -96.49 34.20 19.10
CA THR A 953 -97.81 34.59 18.55
C THR A 953 -97.90 36.10 18.31
N ALA A 954 -98.95 36.55 17.60
CA ALA A 954 -99.22 37.96 17.35
C ALA A 954 -99.33 38.77 18.67
N ASP A 955 -99.92 38.17 19.69
CA ASP A 955 -100.11 38.74 21.04
C ASP A 955 -98.78 38.87 21.85
N SER A 956 -97.63 38.78 21.18
CA SER A 956 -96.27 38.78 21.77
C SER A 956 -95.99 37.70 22.82
N GLN A 957 -96.86 36.68 22.92
CA GLN A 957 -96.65 35.53 23.80
C GLN A 957 -95.75 34.48 23.11
N VAL A 958 -95.04 33.70 23.93
CA VAL A 958 -94.10 32.67 23.48
C VAL A 958 -94.53 31.31 24.02
N SER A 959 -94.67 30.32 23.14
CA SER A 959 -95.22 29.00 23.46
C SER A 959 -94.42 28.31 24.57
N GLY A 960 -95.12 27.82 25.60
CA GLY A 960 -94.48 27.14 26.73
C GLY A 960 -93.67 25.92 26.28
N TYR A 961 -94.27 25.09 25.41
CA TYR A 961 -93.59 23.95 24.80
C TYR A 961 -92.86 24.35 23.50
N PRO A 962 -91.61 23.89 23.27
CA PRO A 962 -90.86 24.12 22.04
C PRO A 962 -91.10 22.99 21.02
N SER A 963 -91.37 23.33 19.75
CA SER A 963 -91.44 22.38 18.63
C SER A 963 -90.05 22.05 18.09
N SER A 964 -89.88 20.90 17.43
CA SER A 964 -88.61 20.56 16.76
C SER A 964 -88.40 21.36 15.47
N TRP A 965 -87.17 21.39 14.95
CA TRP A 965 -86.89 22.05 13.68
C TRP A 965 -87.64 21.42 12.49
N GLU A 966 -87.79 20.10 12.49
CA GLU A 966 -88.46 19.32 11.44
C GLU A 966 -89.97 19.54 11.47
N SER A 967 -90.59 19.46 12.65
CA SER A 967 -92.03 19.74 12.83
C SER A 967 -92.36 21.21 12.54
N SER A 968 -91.50 22.16 12.93
CA SER A 968 -91.63 23.57 12.55
C SER A 968 -91.29 23.86 11.08
N ASN A 969 -90.84 22.86 10.30
CA ASN A 969 -90.78 22.94 8.84
C ASN A 969 -92.09 22.46 8.17
N GLN A 970 -93.13 22.16 8.95
CA GLN A 970 -94.50 21.91 8.47
C GLN A 970 -95.45 23.11 8.68
N TRP A 971 -95.03 24.14 9.43
CA TRP A 971 -95.79 25.39 9.65
C TRP A 971 -96.10 26.16 8.35
N SER A 972 -96.96 27.19 8.42
CA SER A 972 -97.31 28.00 7.25
C SER A 972 -96.11 28.76 6.67
N GLY A 973 -96.22 29.22 5.42
CA GLY A 973 -95.13 29.91 4.72
C GLY A 973 -94.64 31.18 5.45
N GLY A 974 -95.54 31.93 6.08
CA GLY A 974 -95.21 33.10 6.89
C GLY A 974 -94.53 32.73 8.21
N GLU A 975 -95.07 31.78 8.97
CA GLU A 975 -94.47 31.31 10.23
C GLU A 975 -93.07 30.73 10.04
N LYS A 976 -92.84 30.03 8.92
CA LYS A 976 -91.50 29.56 8.49
C LYS A 976 -90.53 30.71 8.26
N TRP A 977 -90.96 31.76 7.55
CA TRP A 977 -90.16 32.96 7.32
C TRP A 977 -89.84 33.66 8.65
N SER A 978 -90.84 33.83 9.52
CA SER A 978 -90.69 34.44 10.85
C SER A 978 -89.69 33.68 11.73
N LYS A 979 -89.81 32.34 11.81
CA LYS A 979 -88.84 31.47 12.49
C LYS A 979 -87.43 31.64 11.95
N ASN A 980 -87.26 31.60 10.62
CA ASN A 980 -85.94 31.68 10.01
C ASN A 980 -85.32 33.08 10.19
N MET A 981 -86.12 34.14 10.14
CA MET A 981 -85.68 35.52 10.41
C MET A 981 -85.28 35.71 11.88
N ALA A 982 -86.04 35.15 12.83
CA ALA A 982 -85.68 35.17 14.25
C ALA A 982 -84.34 34.46 14.52
N LEU A 983 -84.08 33.33 13.85
CA LEU A 983 -82.79 32.63 13.93
C LEU A 983 -81.66 33.47 13.30
N PHE A 984 -81.91 34.09 12.14
CA PHE A 984 -80.94 34.94 11.45
C PHE A 984 -80.54 36.16 12.31
N LEU A 985 -81.52 36.86 12.89
CA LEU A 985 -81.28 37.97 13.83
C LEU A 985 -80.52 37.49 15.08
N GLY A 986 -80.83 36.30 15.62
CA GLY A 986 -80.09 35.70 16.72
C GLY A 986 -78.63 35.38 16.40
N LEU A 987 -78.36 34.88 15.20
CA LEU A 987 -77.00 34.62 14.70
C LEU A 987 -76.22 35.92 14.45
N LEU A 988 -76.88 36.93 13.86
CA LEU A 988 -76.28 38.27 13.71
C LEU A 988 -76.01 38.92 15.07
N ASN A 989 -76.86 38.72 16.08
CA ASN A 989 -76.64 39.23 17.42
C ASN A 989 -75.38 38.60 18.05
N TYR A 990 -75.29 37.26 18.00
CA TYR A 990 -74.10 36.52 18.42
C TYR A 990 -72.82 37.02 17.72
N LEU A 991 -72.86 37.20 16.39
CA LEU A 991 -71.70 37.69 15.62
C LEU A 991 -71.34 39.15 15.92
N ALA A 992 -72.32 40.01 16.18
CA ALA A 992 -72.08 41.42 16.51
C ALA A 992 -71.39 41.55 17.88
N GLU A 993 -71.93 40.88 18.91
CA GLU A 993 -71.34 40.87 20.27
C GLU A 993 -69.97 40.20 20.35
N LYS A 994 -69.66 39.27 19.43
CA LYS A 994 -68.32 38.68 19.30
C LYS A 994 -67.31 39.59 18.58
N ARG A 995 -67.78 40.53 17.76
CA ARG A 995 -66.91 41.45 16.98
C ARG A 995 -66.65 42.76 17.70
N GLN A 996 -67.59 43.27 18.48
CA GLN A 996 -67.51 44.58 19.14
C GLN A 996 -68.18 44.54 20.52
N ALA A 997 -67.64 45.30 21.47
CA ALA A 997 -68.27 45.51 22.77
C ALA A 997 -69.47 46.46 22.63
N ILE A 998 -70.68 45.90 22.63
CA ILE A 998 -71.94 46.65 22.47
C ILE A 998 -72.43 47.13 23.84
N ASP A 999 -72.76 48.42 23.95
CA ASP A 999 -73.36 48.99 25.17
C ASP A 999 -74.77 48.42 25.43
N PRO A 1000 -75.00 47.69 26.54
CA PRO A 1000 -76.31 47.14 26.88
C PRO A 1000 -77.37 48.20 27.22
N ARG A 1001 -77.01 49.49 27.33
CA ARG A 1001 -77.95 50.60 27.54
C ARG A 1001 -78.49 51.19 26.22
N ALA A 1002 -77.89 50.86 25.07
CA ALA A 1002 -78.30 51.39 23.78
C ALA A 1002 -79.48 50.59 23.18
N GLN A 1003 -80.71 51.14 23.28
CA GLN A 1003 -81.97 50.55 22.77
C GLN A 1003 -81.87 50.02 21.32
N ARG A 1004 -81.14 50.70 20.45
CA ARG A 1004 -80.86 50.26 19.08
C ARG A 1004 -79.36 50.43 18.84
N SER A 1005 -78.67 49.32 18.68
CA SER A 1005 -77.20 49.22 18.66
C SER A 1005 -76.67 48.36 17.51
N ARG A 1006 -77.57 47.77 16.72
CA ARG A 1006 -77.27 46.95 15.54
C ARG A 1006 -78.22 47.39 14.41
N THR A 1007 -77.77 47.36 13.16
CA THR A 1007 -78.64 47.67 12.00
C THR A 1007 -78.59 46.51 11.01
N VAL A 1008 -79.75 46.11 10.49
CA VAL A 1008 -79.88 45.09 9.45
C VAL A 1008 -80.62 45.70 8.27
N ILE A 1009 -79.94 45.69 7.11
CA ILE A 1009 -80.55 46.05 5.83
C ILE A 1009 -81.09 44.76 5.21
N LEU A 1010 -82.36 44.75 4.85
CA LEU A 1010 -83.04 43.62 4.21
C LEU A 1010 -83.53 44.05 2.83
N ASP A 1011 -83.17 43.30 1.79
CA ASP A 1011 -83.74 43.47 0.45
C ASP A 1011 -85.02 42.63 0.27
N ASN A 1012 -86.06 43.30 -0.19
CA ASN A 1012 -87.45 42.87 -0.36
C ASN A 1012 -87.99 41.82 0.64
N PRO A 1013 -87.83 42.00 1.97
CA PRO A 1013 -88.08 40.94 2.96
C PRO A 1013 -89.52 40.43 3.03
N PHE A 1014 -90.51 41.23 2.64
CA PHE A 1014 -91.93 40.99 2.93
C PHE A 1014 -92.71 40.22 1.85
N GLY A 1015 -92.08 39.89 0.71
CA GLY A 1015 -92.62 39.21 -0.47
C GLY A 1015 -94.06 38.65 -0.41
N LYS A 1016 -94.26 37.48 0.23
CA LYS A 1016 -95.58 36.85 0.47
C LYS A 1016 -95.96 36.79 1.96
N ALA A 1017 -95.26 37.53 2.81
CA ALA A 1017 -95.31 37.48 4.27
C ALA A 1017 -95.68 38.86 4.83
N SER A 1018 -96.82 39.40 4.38
CA SER A 1018 -97.26 40.78 4.62
C SER A 1018 -98.37 40.90 5.67
N SER A 1019 -98.64 39.84 6.45
CA SER A 1019 -99.72 39.80 7.45
C SER A 1019 -99.19 39.98 8.87
N ASP A 1020 -99.98 40.71 9.66
CA ASP A 1020 -99.65 41.19 11.01
C ASP A 1020 -99.12 40.04 11.89
N HIS A 1021 -99.87 38.94 11.97
CA HIS A 1021 -99.55 37.72 12.72
C HIS A 1021 -98.28 36.95 12.28
N VAL A 1022 -97.58 37.40 11.23
CA VAL A 1022 -96.25 36.91 10.81
C VAL A 1022 -95.16 37.94 11.13
N LEU A 1023 -95.51 39.23 11.10
CA LEU A 1023 -94.61 40.36 11.26
C LEU A 1023 -94.46 40.81 12.72
N ASP A 1024 -95.54 40.82 13.51
CA ASP A 1024 -95.51 41.16 14.95
C ASP A 1024 -94.41 40.39 15.69
N PRO A 1025 -94.27 39.05 15.54
CA PRO A 1025 -93.15 38.31 16.13
C PRO A 1025 -91.78 38.82 15.71
N VAL A 1026 -91.57 39.13 14.43
CA VAL A 1026 -90.24 39.47 13.90
C VAL A 1026 -89.81 40.86 14.37
N PHE A 1027 -90.71 41.85 14.35
CA PHE A 1027 -90.41 43.19 14.85
C PHE A 1027 -90.22 43.20 16.38
N PHE A 1028 -91.04 42.46 17.13
CA PHE A 1028 -90.85 42.26 18.56
C PHE A 1028 -89.47 41.66 18.88
N ILE A 1029 -89.08 40.58 18.18
CA ILE A 1029 -87.77 39.93 18.39
C ILE A 1029 -86.63 40.87 17.98
N ALA A 1030 -86.75 41.60 16.87
CA ALA A 1030 -85.74 42.55 16.43
C ALA A 1030 -85.51 43.67 17.45
N GLU A 1031 -86.59 44.26 17.98
CA GLU A 1031 -86.51 45.33 18.98
C GLU A 1031 -85.93 44.82 20.32
N GLN A 1032 -86.37 43.65 20.79
CA GLN A 1032 -85.82 43.03 22.01
C GLN A 1032 -84.31 42.67 21.89
N LEU A 1033 -83.81 42.43 20.67
CA LEU A 1033 -82.39 42.19 20.38
C LEU A 1033 -81.64 43.48 19.96
N GLY A 1034 -82.27 44.65 20.01
CA GLY A 1034 -81.65 45.95 19.74
C GLY A 1034 -81.31 46.22 18.28
N PHE A 1035 -82.05 45.59 17.35
CA PHE A 1035 -81.90 45.79 15.90
C PHE A 1035 -82.79 46.91 15.35
N GLN A 1036 -82.19 47.81 14.58
CA GLN A 1036 -82.89 48.64 13.62
C GLN A 1036 -82.99 47.89 12.28
N ILE A 1037 -84.22 47.62 11.82
CA ILE A 1037 -84.47 47.07 10.47
C ILE A 1037 -84.58 48.23 9.47
N ILE A 1038 -83.84 48.13 8.36
CA ILE A 1038 -84.02 48.94 7.16
C ILE A 1038 -84.47 47.99 6.05
N ALA A 1039 -85.71 48.12 5.58
CA ALA A 1039 -86.23 47.29 4.50
C ALA A 1039 -86.24 48.08 3.18
N LEU A 1040 -85.57 47.56 2.17
CA LEU A 1040 -85.76 47.97 0.78
C LEU A 1040 -86.90 47.12 0.21
N THR A 1041 -87.91 47.71 -0.43
CA THR A 1041 -88.99 46.94 -1.05
C THR A 1041 -89.68 47.71 -2.17
N ALA A 1042 -90.20 46.98 -3.16
CA ALA A 1042 -91.05 47.53 -4.21
C ALA A 1042 -92.53 47.68 -3.79
N LEU A 1043 -92.90 47.22 -2.58
CA LEU A 1043 -94.26 47.30 -2.05
C LEU A 1043 -94.57 48.73 -1.59
N ALA A 1044 -95.02 49.57 -2.52
CA ALA A 1044 -95.33 50.99 -2.28
C ALA A 1044 -96.54 51.22 -1.37
N GLU A 1045 -97.49 50.28 -1.29
CA GLU A 1045 -98.69 50.37 -0.47
C GLU A 1045 -98.98 49.07 0.28
N GLY A 1046 -99.38 49.18 1.55
CA GLY A 1046 -99.76 48.06 2.40
C GLY A 1046 -99.96 48.48 3.86
N LYS A 1047 -100.82 47.76 4.59
CA LYS A 1047 -101.10 48.00 6.02
C LYS A 1047 -99.82 47.91 6.86
N PHE A 1048 -99.05 46.84 6.67
CA PHE A 1048 -97.79 46.58 7.37
C PHE A 1048 -96.71 47.66 7.14
N VAL A 1049 -96.58 48.23 5.93
CA VAL A 1049 -95.62 49.31 5.63
C VAL A 1049 -95.90 50.52 6.51
N ARG A 1050 -97.19 50.80 6.75
CA ARG A 1050 -97.64 51.93 7.57
C ARG A 1050 -97.54 51.63 9.08
N GLU A 1051 -97.73 50.39 9.50
CA GLU A 1051 -97.78 50.06 10.93
C GLU A 1051 -96.41 49.79 11.55
N TYR A 1052 -95.49 49.09 10.85
CA TYR A 1052 -94.18 48.75 11.42
C TYR A 1052 -93.05 49.75 11.10
N PHE A 1053 -93.20 50.60 10.08
CA PHE A 1053 -92.16 51.57 9.68
C PHE A 1053 -92.58 53.03 9.95
N PRO A 1054 -92.06 53.66 11.02
CA PRO A 1054 -92.40 55.04 11.35
C PRO A 1054 -91.69 56.10 10.46
N VAL A 1055 -90.75 55.67 9.61
CA VAL A 1055 -90.16 56.48 8.53
C VAL A 1055 -90.14 55.64 7.28
N VAL A 1056 -90.66 56.18 6.18
CA VAL A 1056 -90.69 55.53 4.86
C VAL A 1056 -90.14 56.52 3.82
N TYR A 1057 -89.26 56.04 2.94
CA TYR A 1057 -88.74 56.81 1.81
C TYR A 1057 -89.27 56.21 0.49
N SER A 1058 -90.08 56.96 -0.25
CA SER A 1058 -90.52 56.59 -1.60
C SER A 1058 -89.48 57.07 -2.61
N CYS A 1059 -88.64 56.16 -3.08
CA CYS A 1059 -87.60 56.42 -4.06
C CYS A 1059 -88.15 56.23 -5.49
N ARG A 1060 -88.55 57.33 -6.14
CA ARG A 1060 -89.10 57.31 -7.51
C ARG A 1060 -88.03 57.72 -8.52
N LEU A 1061 -87.67 56.80 -9.41
CA LEU A 1061 -86.77 57.06 -10.54
C LEU A 1061 -87.47 57.96 -11.57
N ARG A 1062 -86.88 59.10 -11.89
CA ARG A 1062 -87.27 59.93 -13.04
C ARG A 1062 -86.17 59.87 -14.10
N PRO A 1063 -86.48 59.62 -15.39
CA PRO A 1063 -85.48 59.72 -16.44
C PRO A 1063 -84.98 61.16 -16.55
N THR A 1064 -83.68 61.35 -16.79
CA THR A 1064 -83.12 62.66 -17.15
C THR A 1064 -83.10 62.82 -18.67
N ALA A 1065 -82.51 63.91 -19.19
CA ALA A 1065 -82.37 64.15 -20.63
C ALA A 1065 -81.43 63.16 -21.35
N SER A 1066 -80.83 62.21 -20.63
CA SER A 1066 -80.09 61.07 -21.17
C SER A 1066 -80.84 59.78 -20.83
N SER A 1067 -81.08 58.93 -21.85
CA SER A 1067 -81.84 57.66 -21.76
C SER A 1067 -81.34 56.71 -20.67
N ASP A 1068 -80.04 56.77 -20.40
CA ASP A 1068 -79.31 55.79 -19.59
C ASP A 1068 -79.13 56.30 -18.15
N LYS A 1069 -79.67 57.48 -17.80
CA LYS A 1069 -79.49 58.14 -16.50
C LYS A 1069 -80.83 58.50 -15.87
N TYR A 1070 -81.14 57.81 -14.78
CA TYR A 1070 -82.30 58.07 -13.93
C TYR A 1070 -81.87 58.80 -12.65
N LEU A 1071 -82.62 59.83 -12.28
CA LEU A 1071 -82.43 60.61 -11.06
C LEU A 1071 -83.46 60.13 -10.02
N VAL A 1072 -82.98 59.69 -8.85
CA VAL A 1072 -83.84 59.26 -7.74
C VAL A 1072 -84.46 60.50 -7.10
N THR A 1073 -85.76 60.71 -7.30
CA THR A 1073 -86.53 61.65 -6.46
C THR A 1073 -87.05 60.92 -5.23
N THR A 1074 -86.77 61.46 -4.05
CA THR A 1074 -87.16 60.89 -2.76
C THR A 1074 -88.29 61.70 -2.11
N GLU A 1075 -89.38 61.02 -1.75
CA GLU A 1075 -90.46 61.56 -0.93
C GLU A 1075 -90.42 60.87 0.44
N GLN A 1076 -90.37 61.63 1.55
CA GLN A 1076 -90.21 61.07 2.91
C GLN A 1076 -91.52 61.20 3.73
N GLU A 1077 -92.06 60.08 4.19
CA GLU A 1077 -93.14 60.02 5.19
C GLU A 1077 -92.53 59.82 6.59
N ILE A 1078 -92.87 60.68 7.55
CA ILE A 1078 -92.48 60.54 8.97
C ILE A 1078 -93.74 60.49 9.83
N ARG A 1079 -93.92 59.40 10.58
CA ARG A 1079 -95.08 59.14 11.43
C ARG A 1079 -94.95 59.83 12.78
N LYS A 1080 -95.22 61.14 12.78
CA LYS A 1080 -94.99 62.03 13.94
C LYS A 1080 -95.66 61.54 15.23
N ALA A 1081 -96.87 60.98 15.15
CA ALA A 1081 -97.59 60.42 16.31
C ALA A 1081 -96.82 59.26 16.98
N TYR A 1082 -96.43 58.23 16.21
CA TYR A 1082 -95.64 57.11 16.73
C TYR A 1082 -94.38 57.58 17.48
N PHE A 1083 -93.67 58.57 16.93
CA PHE A 1083 -92.50 59.14 17.60
C PHE A 1083 -92.85 59.99 18.83
N GLN A 1084 -94.01 60.62 18.91
CA GLN A 1084 -94.45 61.33 20.12
C GLN A 1084 -94.72 60.35 21.27
N ASP A 1085 -95.36 59.23 20.98
CA ASP A 1085 -95.78 58.24 21.98
C ASP A 1085 -94.64 57.31 22.43
N HIS A 1086 -93.77 56.88 21.50
CA HIS A 1086 -92.72 55.88 21.77
C HIS A 1086 -91.29 56.43 21.89
N ALA A 1087 -90.94 57.54 21.23
CA ALA A 1087 -89.55 58.03 21.15
C ALA A 1087 -89.44 59.56 20.91
N PRO A 1088 -89.96 60.42 21.82
CA PRO A 1088 -90.14 61.85 21.57
C PRO A 1088 -88.83 62.64 21.35
N GLU A 1089 -87.69 62.14 21.83
CA GLU A 1089 -86.39 62.74 21.50
C GLU A 1089 -85.97 62.49 20.04
N SER A 1090 -86.31 61.34 19.47
CA SER A 1090 -86.01 61.02 18.07
C SER A 1090 -86.78 61.94 17.12
N LEU A 1091 -88.02 62.31 17.46
CA LEU A 1091 -88.79 63.33 16.73
C LEU A 1091 -88.03 64.67 16.67
N ARG A 1092 -87.44 65.11 17.79
CA ARG A 1092 -86.69 66.37 17.87
C ARG A 1092 -85.42 66.35 17.02
N ARG A 1093 -84.73 65.21 16.94
CA ARG A 1093 -83.54 65.04 16.07
C ARG A 1093 -83.94 65.00 14.59
N LEU A 1094 -84.99 64.24 14.23
CA LEU A 1094 -85.52 64.18 12.86
C LEU A 1094 -86.03 65.52 12.33
N GLY A 1095 -86.41 66.46 13.20
CA GLY A 1095 -86.81 67.81 12.81
C GLY A 1095 -85.63 68.79 12.64
N ASN A 1096 -84.44 68.50 13.18
CA ASN A 1096 -83.31 69.41 13.25
C ASN A 1096 -81.98 68.72 12.86
N THR A 1097 -81.82 68.40 11.59
CA THR A 1097 -80.51 68.25 10.96
C THR A 1097 -80.57 68.77 9.53
N GLN A 1098 -79.63 69.65 9.17
CA GLN A 1098 -79.33 69.86 7.76
C GLN A 1098 -78.74 68.57 7.17
N GLN A 1099 -78.93 68.37 5.88
CA GLN A 1099 -78.29 67.29 5.14
C GLN A 1099 -76.76 67.42 5.28
N ILE A 1100 -76.09 66.37 5.79
CA ILE A 1100 -74.64 66.27 5.69
C ILE A 1100 -74.33 66.07 4.20
N GLU A 1101 -73.62 67.03 3.60
CA GLU A 1101 -73.08 66.86 2.26
C GLU A 1101 -72.03 65.73 2.31
N LEU A 1102 -72.28 64.66 1.55
CA LEU A 1102 -71.42 63.47 1.53
C LEU A 1102 -70.41 63.56 0.39
N PHE A 1103 -69.53 64.56 0.46
CA PHE A 1103 -68.28 64.68 -0.29
C PHE A 1103 -67.22 65.42 0.53
#